data_AF-A0A6Q2Y812-F1
#
_entry.id   AF-A0A6Q2Y812-F1
#
_cell.length_a   1.000
_cell.length_b   1.000
_cell.length_c   1.000
_cell.angle_alpha   90.00
_cell.angle_beta   90.00
_cell.angle_gamma   90.00
#
_symmetry.space_group_name_H-M   'P 1'
#
loop_
_entity.id
_entity.type
_entity.pdbx_description
1 polymer ?
#
loop_
_entity_poly.entity_id
_entity_poly.type
_entity_poly.pdbx_seq_one_letter_code
_entity_poly.pdbx_strand_id
1 'polypeptide(L)'
;MGDDSEWMKLPIDQKCEHKVWKARLNGYEEALKLFQRIEDEKSPEWGKYLGLLKKFVTESNAVAQLKGLEAALVYVESAHVAGKTSGEVVSGVVNKVFNQPKARAKELGSDICLMYIEIEKAEVVQEELIKGLDNKNPKIQRIKEEKGLKVLKWNFQTPRDEYVDQLKTQMSTCFAKWLQDELFHATDFQRQVKAIGIMGDRLEDELEGTISCLDLILKWFTLRFFETNSTVLMKVLEYLKLLFPMLSRENYHLNEYEASSFIPYLILKVGESKDVVRKDVRAILTMLCKVYPASKVFVFLMDGTKSKNSKQRAECLEELGCLIENYGMNVCQPTPAKSLKEIAVHIGDRDNSVRNAALNTVVAVYNVCGDQVYKLIGNLSEKEMSMLEERVKRSAKKTPAAAPAPIRQAAERERSQREHPSNPNATFMRKPSQQPQEEVPNKLKQARTQNTEREHSHPSIPKEFQLDLDMIENDHTRVSELPDLVQHRLDELLEPIMMPEPKIRSVSPHFDDLHNSTASTINFVISQVASGDMNTSIQALAQIDEVLRQEDKAEAMSGHIDQFLIATFMQLRLIYNTHMADDRLDKKDIFKLYSCIIGNMLSLFNMESLAREASMGVLKDLMHGLITLMLDARVEDIEDGQQLIRSVNLLVVKVLEKSDQTNILSALLVLLQDSLTTSSGSPMFSELVMKCLWRMIRFLPETINSINLDRILLDVHNFMKVFPKEKLKQLKSDVPHRTMKTLLHTLCKLTGSKILDHLSMIENRNDSELEAHLRRIFKHSNFPGIKSDRGTEKGQDDRMSKAKVSDILSEIFKKIGSKENTKEGLTELYEYKQKYSDADLEPFLRNTSQFFQSYVERGLRVIESEREGKGRIQPSSTGIPQHGLDSGSAPLNGEEMKPAVYYERLKILRQSGPTRPITSLLSKPSVASSTDMLQSKLSQLKESRESHLQQEQSHSPTRSSSPSANLDDLKKRLERIKSKRQ
;
A
#
# COMPACT_ATOMS: atom_id res chain seq x y z
N MET A 1 48.92 22.41 -36.59
CA MET A 1 47.61 21.92 -36.10
C MET A 1 46.57 22.30 -37.14
N GLY A 2 45.61 21.44 -37.46
CA GLY A 2 44.57 21.74 -38.46
C GLY A 2 43.65 22.88 -37.99
N ASP A 3 43.00 23.55 -38.95
CA ASP A 3 42.13 24.69 -38.69
C ASP A 3 40.87 24.28 -37.90
N ASP A 4 40.63 24.92 -36.76
CA ASP A 4 39.47 24.68 -35.87
C ASP A 4 38.13 25.13 -36.51
N SER A 5 38.15 25.51 -37.80
CA SER A 5 37.04 26.03 -38.60
C SER A 5 36.61 25.14 -39.77
N GLU A 6 37.36 24.08 -40.15
CA GLU A 6 37.05 23.31 -41.38
C GLU A 6 35.63 22.71 -41.39
N TRP A 7 35.15 22.27 -40.22
CA TRP A 7 33.81 21.71 -40.05
C TRP A 7 32.67 22.70 -40.31
N MET A 8 32.94 24.02 -40.36
CA MET A 8 31.91 25.02 -40.70
C MET A 8 31.39 24.86 -42.14
N LYS A 9 32.19 24.24 -43.03
CA LYS A 9 31.86 23.97 -44.44
C LYS A 9 31.06 22.67 -44.65
N LEU A 10 30.84 21.88 -43.60
CA LEU A 10 30.11 20.61 -43.69
C LEU A 10 28.59 20.83 -43.75
N PRO A 11 27.82 19.93 -44.39
CA PRO A 11 26.36 19.86 -44.26
C PRO A 11 25.89 19.78 -42.80
N ILE A 12 24.68 20.30 -42.53
CA ILE A 12 24.11 20.42 -41.17
C ILE A 12 23.99 19.05 -40.49
N ASP A 13 23.55 18.03 -41.23
CA ASP A 13 23.49 16.63 -40.81
C ASP A 13 24.87 16.08 -40.37
N GLN A 14 25.91 16.34 -41.15
CA GLN A 14 27.29 15.93 -40.83
C GLN A 14 27.86 16.72 -39.65
N LYS A 15 27.54 18.01 -39.51
CA LYS A 15 27.88 18.81 -38.32
C LYS A 15 27.27 18.19 -37.06
N CYS A 16 26.01 17.77 -37.10
CA CYS A 16 25.28 17.19 -35.97
C CYS A 16 25.90 15.89 -35.42
N GLU A 17 26.68 15.15 -36.20
CA GLU A 17 27.39 13.94 -35.74
C GLU A 17 28.92 14.07 -35.67
N HIS A 18 29.47 15.26 -35.97
CA HIS A 18 30.90 15.49 -36.02
C HIS A 18 31.60 15.22 -34.66
N LYS A 19 32.88 14.79 -34.70
CA LYS A 19 33.63 14.41 -33.48
C LYS A 19 33.77 15.56 -32.47
N VAL A 20 33.91 16.80 -32.95
CA VAL A 20 34.07 18.00 -32.11
C VAL A 20 32.71 18.51 -31.62
N TRP A 21 32.53 18.62 -30.30
CA TRP A 21 31.24 19.04 -29.71
C TRP A 21 30.80 20.46 -30.10
N LYS A 22 31.74 21.39 -30.36
CA LYS A 22 31.44 22.74 -30.89
C LYS A 22 30.72 22.66 -32.25
N ALA A 23 31.16 21.73 -33.10
CA ALA A 23 30.58 21.52 -34.42
C ALA A 23 29.17 20.92 -34.32
N ARG A 24 28.95 19.98 -33.39
CA ARG A 24 27.60 19.43 -33.11
C ARG A 24 26.66 20.49 -32.56
N LEU A 25 27.13 21.35 -31.64
CA LEU A 25 26.36 22.51 -31.14
C LEU A 25 25.92 23.42 -32.31
N ASN A 26 26.84 23.83 -33.18
CA ASN A 26 26.48 24.63 -34.36
C ASN A 26 25.54 23.87 -35.32
N GLY A 27 25.75 22.57 -35.52
CA GLY A 27 24.86 21.70 -36.27
C GLY A 27 23.43 21.70 -35.71
N TYR A 28 23.25 21.53 -34.40
CA TYR A 28 21.93 21.59 -33.76
C TYR A 28 21.30 22.99 -33.84
N GLU A 29 22.09 24.06 -33.75
CA GLU A 29 21.61 25.44 -33.94
C GLU A 29 21.21 25.78 -35.38
N GLU A 30 21.86 25.16 -36.37
CA GLU A 30 21.48 25.27 -37.79
C GLU A 30 20.29 24.36 -38.13
N ALA A 31 20.22 23.15 -37.56
CA ALA A 31 19.09 22.25 -37.69
C ALA A 31 17.80 22.86 -37.09
N LEU A 32 17.87 23.45 -35.90
CA LEU A 32 16.76 24.20 -35.30
C LEU A 32 16.23 25.30 -36.25
N LYS A 33 17.13 26.10 -36.83
CA LYS A 33 16.78 27.18 -37.79
C LYS A 33 16.26 26.64 -39.12
N LEU A 34 16.66 25.43 -39.52
CA LEU A 34 16.15 24.76 -40.71
C LEU A 34 14.73 24.25 -40.46
N PHE A 35 14.49 23.53 -39.36
CA PHE A 35 13.18 22.99 -38.99
C PHE A 35 12.14 24.11 -38.86
N GLN A 36 12.49 25.23 -38.22
CA GLN A 36 11.67 26.44 -38.11
C GLN A 36 11.38 27.17 -39.45
N ARG A 37 11.87 26.67 -40.59
CA ARG A 37 11.66 27.24 -41.93
C ARG A 37 11.02 26.27 -42.93
N ILE A 38 10.78 25.02 -42.53
CA ILE A 38 10.14 24.04 -43.41
C ILE A 38 8.63 24.13 -43.18
N GLU A 39 7.93 24.77 -44.11
CA GLU A 39 6.46 24.91 -44.08
C GLU A 39 5.72 23.62 -44.50
N ASP A 40 6.40 22.67 -45.15
CA ASP A 40 5.84 21.38 -45.56
C ASP A 40 6.28 20.24 -44.62
N GLU A 41 5.35 19.75 -43.81
CA GLU A 41 5.50 18.59 -42.91
C GLU A 41 5.99 17.31 -43.63
N LYS A 42 5.74 17.20 -44.93
CA LYS A 42 6.08 16.04 -45.79
C LYS A 42 7.36 16.24 -46.60
N SER A 43 8.06 17.36 -46.40
CA SER A 43 9.32 17.68 -47.06
C SER A 43 10.36 16.55 -46.90
N PRO A 44 11.09 16.17 -47.97
CA PRO A 44 12.13 15.14 -47.89
C PRO A 44 13.30 15.51 -46.98
N GLU A 45 13.46 16.79 -46.63
CA GLU A 45 14.49 17.26 -45.70
C GLU A 45 14.34 16.63 -44.30
N TRP A 46 13.11 16.41 -43.82
CA TRP A 46 12.86 15.74 -42.54
C TRP A 46 13.43 14.32 -42.50
N GLY A 47 13.48 13.63 -43.65
CA GLY A 47 13.99 12.27 -43.76
C GLY A 47 15.48 12.14 -43.44
N LYS A 48 16.28 13.18 -43.67
CA LYS A 48 17.73 13.20 -43.43
C LYS A 48 18.10 13.01 -41.95
N TYR A 49 17.20 13.40 -41.05
CA TYR A 49 17.47 13.43 -39.61
C TYR A 49 16.93 12.21 -38.84
N LEU A 50 16.18 11.31 -39.50
CA LEU A 50 15.51 10.16 -38.85
C LEU A 50 16.45 9.23 -38.05
N GLY A 51 17.73 9.13 -38.42
CA GLY A 51 18.75 8.37 -37.67
C GLY A 51 19.65 9.22 -36.76
N LEU A 52 19.38 10.52 -36.65
CA LEU A 52 20.19 11.50 -35.93
C LEU A 52 19.51 12.04 -34.66
N LEU A 53 18.17 12.05 -34.59
CA LEU A 53 17.45 12.60 -33.42
C LEU A 53 17.83 11.94 -32.09
N LYS A 54 18.09 10.62 -32.06
CA LYS A 54 18.66 9.95 -30.88
C LYS A 54 19.98 10.57 -30.42
N LYS A 55 20.87 10.99 -31.34
CA LYS A 55 22.17 11.60 -31.01
C LYS A 55 21.96 12.97 -30.36
N PHE A 56 20.96 13.73 -30.80
CA PHE A 56 20.63 15.05 -30.26
C PHE A 56 20.26 14.96 -28.77
N VAL A 57 19.37 14.01 -28.41
CA VAL A 57 18.91 13.85 -27.02
C VAL A 57 19.88 13.05 -26.13
N THR A 58 20.75 12.22 -26.70
CA THR A 58 21.78 11.45 -25.95
C THR A 58 23.17 12.10 -25.90
N GLU A 59 23.31 13.32 -26.44
CA GLU A 59 24.55 14.10 -26.50
C GLU A 59 25.29 14.17 -25.14
N SER A 60 26.62 14.00 -25.21
CA SER A 60 27.50 13.93 -24.04
C SER A 60 27.81 15.30 -23.43
N ASN A 61 27.84 16.37 -24.24
CA ASN A 61 28.08 17.73 -23.77
C ASN A 61 26.77 18.42 -23.37
N ALA A 62 26.62 18.75 -22.08
CA ALA A 62 25.38 19.33 -21.54
C ALA A 62 25.04 20.77 -21.99
N VAL A 63 25.82 21.39 -22.89
CA VAL A 63 25.45 22.62 -23.62
C VAL A 63 24.91 22.26 -25.00
N ALA A 64 25.64 21.42 -25.74
CA ALA A 64 25.18 20.90 -27.03
C ALA A 64 23.86 20.12 -26.89
N GLN A 65 23.68 19.31 -25.83
CA GLN A 65 22.45 18.56 -25.57
C GLN A 65 21.22 19.47 -25.39
N LEU A 66 21.37 20.67 -24.82
CA LEU A 66 20.25 21.62 -24.70
C LEU A 66 19.79 22.11 -26.07
N LYS A 67 20.72 22.41 -26.99
CA LYS A 67 20.37 22.76 -28.37
C LYS A 67 19.90 21.56 -29.20
N GLY A 68 20.44 20.38 -28.94
CA GLY A 68 19.91 19.12 -29.49
C GLY A 68 18.46 18.88 -29.07
N LEU A 69 18.10 19.15 -27.81
CA LEU A 69 16.73 19.04 -27.30
C LEU A 69 15.79 20.10 -27.93
N GLU A 70 16.22 21.36 -28.03
CA GLU A 70 15.44 22.41 -28.70
C GLU A 70 15.19 22.08 -30.18
N ALA A 71 16.20 21.57 -30.90
CA ALA A 71 16.05 21.10 -32.28
C ALA A 71 15.18 19.82 -32.39
N ALA A 72 15.27 18.92 -31.41
CA ALA A 72 14.48 17.70 -31.39
C ALA A 72 12.99 17.96 -31.10
N LEU A 73 12.66 18.95 -30.28
CA LEU A 73 11.28 19.35 -30.03
C LEU A 73 10.61 19.85 -31.32
N VAL A 74 11.20 20.84 -32.00
CA VAL A 74 10.65 21.37 -33.27
C VAL A 74 10.56 20.30 -34.37
N TYR A 75 11.49 19.34 -34.40
CA TYR A 75 11.37 18.19 -35.32
C TYR A 75 10.15 17.32 -35.03
N VAL A 76 9.82 17.09 -33.75
CA VAL A 76 8.65 16.28 -33.36
C VAL A 76 7.34 17.05 -33.48
N GLU A 77 7.38 18.39 -33.32
CA GLU A 77 6.25 19.29 -33.57
C GLU A 77 5.86 19.38 -35.07
N SER A 78 6.84 19.32 -36.00
CA SER A 78 6.60 19.68 -37.42
C SER A 78 6.86 18.60 -38.47
N ALA A 79 7.50 17.47 -38.14
CA ALA A 79 7.81 16.44 -39.14
C ALA A 79 6.76 15.32 -39.16
N HIS A 80 6.08 15.11 -40.30
CA HIS A 80 5.13 14.00 -40.50
C HIS A 80 5.76 12.61 -40.24
N VAL A 81 7.10 12.50 -40.33
CA VAL A 81 7.85 11.26 -40.06
C VAL A 81 8.27 11.06 -38.60
N ALA A 82 8.06 12.05 -37.71
CA ALA A 82 8.52 12.03 -36.32
C ALA A 82 8.03 10.83 -35.51
N GLY A 83 6.82 10.31 -35.78
CA GLY A 83 6.29 9.12 -35.11
C GLY A 83 7.22 7.90 -35.16
N LYS A 84 8.12 7.82 -36.15
CA LYS A 84 9.13 6.77 -36.32
C LYS A 84 10.32 6.87 -35.34
N THR A 85 10.62 8.06 -34.82
CA THR A 85 11.74 8.28 -33.87
C THR A 85 11.34 8.16 -32.41
N SER A 86 10.03 8.11 -32.11
CA SER A 86 9.42 7.98 -30.78
C SER A 86 10.20 7.10 -29.81
N GLY A 87 10.29 5.78 -30.07
CA GLY A 87 10.92 4.83 -29.15
C GLY A 87 12.38 5.16 -28.82
N GLU A 88 13.20 5.51 -29.83
CA GLU A 88 14.62 5.78 -29.57
C GLU A 88 14.90 7.17 -28.97
N VAL A 89 14.06 8.16 -29.26
CA VAL A 89 14.18 9.51 -28.68
C VAL A 89 13.68 9.52 -27.25
N VAL A 90 12.52 8.92 -26.96
CA VAL A 90 12.00 8.81 -25.58
C VAL A 90 12.94 7.98 -24.72
N SER A 91 13.45 6.84 -25.21
CA SER A 91 14.47 6.07 -24.48
C SER A 91 15.72 6.90 -24.20
N GLY A 92 16.15 7.74 -25.15
CA GLY A 92 17.24 8.71 -24.96
C GLY A 92 16.94 9.74 -23.88
N VAL A 93 15.75 10.36 -23.92
CA VAL A 93 15.27 11.34 -22.93
C VAL A 93 15.20 10.72 -21.52
N VAL A 94 14.60 9.55 -21.40
CA VAL A 94 14.45 8.81 -20.14
C VAL A 94 15.81 8.48 -19.51
N ASN A 95 16.74 7.96 -20.30
CA ASN A 95 18.04 7.50 -19.80
C ASN A 95 19.06 8.64 -19.59
N LYS A 96 19.01 9.72 -20.39
CA LYS A 96 20.02 10.80 -20.36
C LYS A 96 19.52 12.16 -19.87
N VAL A 97 18.27 12.52 -20.14
CA VAL A 97 17.78 13.91 -19.99
C VAL A 97 17.12 14.11 -18.64
N PHE A 98 16.18 13.24 -18.23
CA PHE A 98 15.56 13.35 -16.89
C PHE A 98 16.56 13.17 -15.73
N ASN A 99 17.74 12.62 -16.01
CA ASN A 99 18.84 12.42 -15.07
C ASN A 99 19.84 13.60 -15.03
N GLN A 100 19.71 14.62 -15.90
CA GLN A 100 20.49 15.87 -15.80
C GLN A 100 20.11 16.66 -14.52
N PRO A 101 21.01 17.50 -13.96
CA PRO A 101 20.65 18.44 -12.89
C PRO A 101 19.94 19.71 -13.39
N LYS A 102 19.99 20.02 -14.69
CA LYS A 102 19.44 21.26 -15.27
C LYS A 102 17.91 21.17 -15.48
N ALA A 103 17.14 22.10 -14.92
CA ALA A 103 15.68 22.17 -15.07
C ALA A 103 15.22 22.22 -16.54
N ARG A 104 15.71 23.21 -17.33
CA ARG A 104 15.43 23.37 -18.77
C ARG A 104 15.64 22.12 -19.62
N ALA A 105 16.58 21.23 -19.24
CA ALA A 105 16.75 19.97 -19.96
C ALA A 105 15.57 19.02 -19.71
N LYS A 106 15.06 18.95 -18.47
CA LYS A 106 13.90 18.13 -18.11
C LYS A 106 12.58 18.69 -18.61
N GLU A 107 12.45 20.02 -18.67
CA GLU A 107 11.33 20.72 -19.30
C GLU A 107 11.24 20.27 -20.77
N LEU A 108 12.26 20.58 -21.59
CA LEU A 108 12.30 20.15 -23.00
C LEU A 108 12.15 18.62 -23.20
N GLY A 109 12.71 17.81 -22.29
CA GLY A 109 12.52 16.36 -22.31
C GLY A 109 11.09 15.92 -22.00
N SER A 110 10.35 16.66 -21.18
CA SER A 110 8.93 16.43 -20.90
C SER A 110 8.09 16.89 -22.08
N ASP A 111 8.39 18.05 -22.65
CA ASP A 111 7.71 18.62 -23.81
C ASP A 111 7.81 17.69 -25.03
N ILE A 112 9.00 17.13 -25.30
CA ILE A 112 9.20 16.09 -26.34
C ILE A 112 8.33 14.85 -26.08
N CYS A 113 8.22 14.38 -24.83
CA CYS A 113 7.37 13.24 -24.49
C CYS A 113 5.87 13.55 -24.64
N LEU A 114 5.44 14.78 -24.33
CA LEU A 114 4.07 15.23 -24.53
C LEU A 114 3.73 15.35 -26.02
N MET A 115 4.62 15.93 -26.83
CA MET A 115 4.44 16.01 -28.29
C MET A 115 4.36 14.61 -28.93
N TYR A 116 5.12 13.63 -28.43
CA TYR A 116 4.97 12.24 -28.86
C TYR A 116 3.65 11.59 -28.44
N ILE A 117 3.04 11.99 -27.32
CA ILE A 117 1.69 11.56 -26.94
C ILE A 117 0.66 12.16 -27.91
N GLU A 118 0.81 13.44 -28.25
CA GLU A 118 -0.07 14.17 -29.17
C GLU A 118 -0.05 13.62 -30.60
N ILE A 119 1.11 13.20 -31.14
CA ILE A 119 1.21 12.48 -32.44
C ILE A 119 0.93 10.97 -32.35
N GLU A 120 0.02 10.58 -31.45
CA GLU A 120 -0.49 9.21 -31.24
C GLU A 120 0.59 8.15 -30.96
N LYS A 121 1.67 8.47 -30.22
CA LYS A 121 2.70 7.49 -29.80
C LYS A 121 2.72 7.24 -28.29
N ALA A 122 1.59 7.50 -27.62
CA ALA A 122 1.41 7.36 -26.18
C ALA A 122 1.86 6.01 -25.61
N GLU A 123 1.54 4.89 -26.27
CA GLU A 123 1.97 3.54 -25.83
C GLU A 123 3.50 3.42 -25.75
N VAL A 124 4.20 3.91 -26.78
CA VAL A 124 5.67 3.87 -26.87
C VAL A 124 6.31 4.79 -25.81
N VAL A 125 5.68 5.95 -25.57
CA VAL A 125 6.10 6.87 -24.50
C VAL A 125 5.94 6.20 -23.13
N GLN A 126 4.80 5.55 -22.88
CA GLN A 126 4.50 4.83 -21.65
C GLN A 126 5.45 3.65 -21.41
N GLU A 127 5.72 2.84 -22.44
CA GLU A 127 6.61 1.66 -22.33
C GLU A 127 8.05 2.07 -21.95
N GLU A 128 8.61 3.09 -22.61
CA GLU A 128 9.95 3.61 -22.29
C GLU A 128 10.01 4.36 -20.95
N LEU A 129 8.93 5.04 -20.54
CA LEU A 129 8.83 5.62 -19.18
C LEU A 129 8.84 4.55 -18.09
N ILE A 130 8.11 3.44 -18.28
CA ILE A 130 8.08 2.31 -17.33
C ILE A 130 9.47 1.66 -17.23
N LYS A 131 10.10 1.34 -18.36
CA LYS A 131 11.52 0.90 -18.40
C LYS A 131 12.45 1.90 -17.70
N GLY A 132 12.14 3.19 -17.76
CA GLY A 132 12.85 4.26 -17.07
C GLY A 132 12.77 4.21 -15.54
N LEU A 133 11.66 3.74 -14.97
CA LEU A 133 11.48 3.61 -13.53
C LEU A 133 12.30 2.44 -12.96
N ASP A 134 12.32 1.29 -13.64
CA ASP A 134 13.15 0.14 -13.27
C ASP A 134 14.64 0.50 -13.19
N ASN A 135 15.13 1.27 -14.18
CA ASN A 135 16.53 1.73 -14.22
C ASN A 135 16.90 2.73 -13.11
N LYS A 136 15.92 3.30 -12.39
CA LYS A 136 16.14 4.20 -11.25
C LYS A 136 16.13 3.49 -9.90
N ASN A 137 15.69 2.23 -9.83
CA ASN A 137 15.70 1.46 -8.60
C ASN A 137 17.13 0.92 -8.31
N PRO A 138 17.78 1.29 -7.19
CA PRO A 138 19.15 0.86 -6.90
C PRO A 138 19.31 -0.67 -6.82
N LYS A 139 18.30 -1.41 -6.35
CA LYS A 139 18.34 -2.88 -6.32
C LYS A 139 18.37 -3.47 -7.73
N ILE A 140 17.51 -2.98 -8.63
CA ILE A 140 17.45 -3.44 -10.01
C ILE A 140 18.77 -3.15 -10.74
N GLN A 141 19.39 -1.99 -10.48
CA GLN A 141 20.71 -1.68 -11.02
C GLN A 141 21.80 -2.62 -10.48
N ARG A 142 21.83 -2.95 -9.17
CA ARG A 142 22.76 -3.95 -8.61
C ARG A 142 22.59 -5.34 -9.24
N ILE A 143 21.34 -5.78 -9.41
CA ILE A 143 21.01 -7.06 -10.07
C ILE A 143 21.46 -7.04 -11.55
N LYS A 144 21.29 -5.92 -12.25
CA LYS A 144 21.71 -5.72 -13.64
C LYS A 144 23.23 -5.71 -13.79
N GLU A 145 23.96 -5.21 -12.80
CA GLU A 145 25.43 -5.26 -12.73
C GLU A 145 25.94 -6.68 -12.46
N GLU A 146 25.32 -7.43 -11.55
CA GLU A 146 25.68 -8.82 -11.26
C GLU A 146 25.35 -9.75 -12.44
N LYS A 147 24.18 -9.57 -13.07
CA LYS A 147 23.79 -10.24 -14.32
C LYS A 147 24.73 -9.89 -15.49
N GLY A 148 25.20 -8.65 -15.54
CA GLY A 148 26.15 -8.16 -16.54
C GLY A 148 27.62 -8.47 -16.26
N LEU A 149 27.92 -9.25 -15.20
CA LEU A 149 29.28 -9.60 -14.76
C LEU A 149 30.20 -8.38 -14.52
N LYS A 150 29.61 -7.23 -14.16
CA LYS A 150 30.34 -6.01 -13.77
C LYS A 150 30.81 -6.05 -12.31
N VAL A 151 30.18 -6.91 -11.52
CA VAL A 151 30.50 -7.21 -10.13
C VAL A 151 30.51 -8.74 -9.96
N LEU A 152 31.19 -9.24 -8.92
CA LEU A 152 31.25 -10.68 -8.62
C LEU A 152 29.85 -11.21 -8.29
N LYS A 153 29.50 -12.36 -8.88
CA LYS A 153 28.30 -13.11 -8.50
C LYS A 153 28.45 -13.63 -7.07
N TRP A 154 27.40 -13.56 -6.26
CA TRP A 154 27.44 -13.96 -4.86
C TRP A 154 27.34 -15.49 -4.66
N ASN A 155 28.39 -16.22 -5.07
CA ASN A 155 28.43 -17.69 -5.07
C ASN A 155 29.78 -18.30 -4.61
N PHE A 156 30.47 -17.67 -3.66
CA PHE A 156 31.68 -18.20 -3.05
C PHE A 156 31.46 -19.43 -2.15
N GLN A 157 32.47 -20.30 -2.03
CA GLN A 157 32.48 -21.40 -1.06
C GLN A 157 32.88 -20.96 0.36
N THR A 158 33.71 -19.92 0.45
CA THR A 158 34.13 -19.21 1.67
C THR A 158 34.35 -17.74 1.29
N PRO A 159 33.94 -16.76 2.12
CA PRO A 159 34.08 -15.36 1.78
C PRO A 159 35.55 -14.96 1.62
N ARG A 160 35.82 -14.06 0.66
CA ARG A 160 37.11 -13.41 0.43
C ARG A 160 36.93 -11.91 0.53
N ASP A 161 38.01 -11.17 0.81
CA ASP A 161 37.98 -9.72 1.00
C ASP A 161 37.33 -8.98 -0.18
N GLU A 162 37.55 -9.44 -1.42
CA GLU A 162 36.89 -8.94 -2.64
C GLU A 162 35.35 -8.85 -2.52
N TYR A 163 34.72 -9.84 -1.90
CA TYR A 163 33.26 -9.87 -1.69
C TYR A 163 32.83 -8.93 -0.55
N VAL A 164 33.68 -8.78 0.47
CA VAL A 164 33.45 -7.86 1.59
C VAL A 164 33.55 -6.41 1.10
N ASP A 165 34.57 -6.08 0.32
CA ASP A 165 34.79 -4.75 -0.26
C ASP A 165 33.75 -4.40 -1.34
N GLN A 166 33.35 -5.36 -2.18
CA GLN A 166 32.23 -5.19 -3.11
C GLN A 166 30.94 -4.87 -2.36
N LEU A 167 30.60 -5.67 -1.35
CA LEU A 167 29.38 -5.47 -0.56
C LEU A 167 29.42 -4.13 0.19
N LYS A 168 30.57 -3.77 0.77
CA LYS A 168 30.79 -2.47 1.43
C LYS A 168 30.65 -1.30 0.45
N THR A 169 31.17 -1.44 -0.76
CA THR A 169 31.01 -0.43 -1.82
C THR A 169 29.55 -0.29 -2.24
N GLN A 170 28.81 -1.40 -2.39
CA GLN A 170 27.38 -1.36 -2.73
C GLN A 170 26.54 -0.76 -1.59
N MET A 171 26.81 -1.13 -0.34
CA MET A 171 26.10 -0.61 0.84
C MET A 171 26.36 0.88 1.09
N SER A 172 27.54 1.43 0.73
CA SER A 172 27.84 2.86 0.95
C SER A 172 26.93 3.81 0.15
N THR A 173 26.22 3.31 -0.87
CA THR A 173 25.26 4.06 -1.68
C THR A 173 23.87 4.21 -1.05
N CYS A 174 23.55 3.43 -0.02
CA CYS A 174 22.18 3.31 0.51
C CYS A 174 22.09 3.11 2.04
N PHE A 175 23.18 2.78 2.72
CA PHE A 175 23.25 2.70 4.19
C PHE A 175 23.78 4.01 4.78
N ALA A 176 23.23 4.41 5.93
CA ALA A 176 23.81 5.50 6.71
C ALA A 176 25.24 5.12 7.14
N LYS A 177 26.21 6.02 6.93
CA LYS A 177 27.64 5.72 7.14
C LYS A 177 27.95 5.16 8.53
N TRP A 178 27.34 5.69 9.59
CA TRP A 178 27.54 5.20 10.96
C TRP A 178 27.12 3.73 11.12
N LEU A 179 26.04 3.31 10.45
CA LEU A 179 25.53 1.94 10.50
C LEU A 179 26.46 1.01 9.72
N GLN A 180 26.97 1.46 8.57
CA GLN A 180 27.99 0.75 7.81
C GLN A 180 29.29 0.58 8.62
N ASP A 181 29.77 1.62 9.29
CA ASP A 181 31.01 1.58 10.07
C ASP A 181 30.90 0.60 11.27
N GLU A 182 29.72 0.48 11.90
CA GLU A 182 29.45 -0.52 12.96
C GLU A 182 29.27 -1.96 12.39
N LEU A 183 28.59 -2.13 11.25
CA LEU A 183 28.37 -3.43 10.59
C LEU A 183 29.65 -4.04 9.99
N PHE A 184 30.60 -3.21 9.55
CA PHE A 184 31.89 -3.67 9.01
C PHE A 184 33.04 -3.55 10.02
N HIS A 185 32.74 -3.40 11.33
CA HIS A 185 33.76 -3.33 12.37
C HIS A 185 34.41 -4.70 12.60
N ALA A 186 35.65 -4.87 12.14
CA ALA A 186 36.32 -6.18 12.00
C ALA A 186 36.68 -6.88 13.32
N THR A 187 36.78 -6.16 14.44
CA THR A 187 37.31 -6.68 15.71
C THR A 187 36.34 -6.64 16.89
N ASP A 188 35.16 -6.02 16.72
CA ASP A 188 34.20 -5.77 17.81
C ASP A 188 32.81 -6.23 17.38
N PHE A 189 32.48 -7.45 17.79
CA PHE A 189 31.21 -8.08 17.49
C PHE A 189 30.04 -7.46 18.28
N GLN A 190 30.29 -6.70 19.35
CA GLN A 190 29.21 -6.05 20.11
C GLN A 190 28.65 -4.86 19.32
N ARG A 191 29.47 -4.16 18.54
CA ARG A 191 29.01 -3.15 17.55
C ARG A 191 28.12 -3.76 16.48
N GLN A 192 28.52 -4.90 15.92
CA GLN A 192 27.71 -5.62 14.94
C GLN A 192 26.37 -6.07 15.55
N VAL A 193 26.38 -6.67 16.75
CA VAL A 193 25.17 -7.08 17.50
C VAL A 193 24.25 -5.89 17.78
N LYS A 194 24.81 -4.74 18.19
CA LYS A 194 24.07 -3.48 18.41
C LYS A 194 23.48 -2.93 17.11
N ALA A 195 24.23 -2.96 16.00
CA ALA A 195 23.76 -2.53 14.69
C ALA A 195 22.58 -3.38 14.19
N ILE A 196 22.69 -4.71 14.29
CA ILE A 196 21.58 -5.63 13.97
C ILE A 196 20.38 -5.39 14.91
N GLY A 197 20.62 -5.10 16.19
CA GLY A 197 19.58 -4.68 17.15
C GLY A 197 18.80 -3.47 16.66
N ILE A 198 19.48 -2.35 16.41
CA ILE A 198 18.85 -1.10 15.93
C ILE A 198 18.12 -1.31 14.59
N MET A 199 18.67 -2.12 13.68
CA MET A 199 17.99 -2.48 12.43
C MET A 199 16.71 -3.29 12.67
N GLY A 200 16.70 -4.17 13.68
CA GLY A 200 15.52 -4.97 14.05
C GLY A 200 14.45 -4.14 14.74
N ASP A 201 14.85 -3.29 15.68
CA ASP A 201 13.96 -2.38 16.40
C ASP A 201 13.28 -1.35 15.47
N ARG A 202 13.92 -1.03 14.33
CA ARG A 202 13.44 -0.10 13.29
C ARG A 202 12.88 -0.79 12.04
N LEU A 203 12.68 -2.12 12.07
CA LEU A 203 12.34 -2.91 10.88
C LEU A 203 11.01 -2.48 10.22
N GLU A 204 10.01 -2.13 11.03
CA GLU A 204 8.69 -1.71 10.55
C GLU A 204 8.63 -0.19 10.29
N ASP A 205 9.39 0.63 11.05
CA ASP A 205 9.55 2.07 10.80
C ASP A 205 10.22 2.35 9.43
N GLU A 206 11.22 1.56 9.07
CA GLU A 206 12.07 1.74 7.88
C GLU A 206 11.76 0.70 6.78
N LEU A 207 10.48 0.34 6.64
CA LEU A 207 10.01 -0.75 5.78
C LEU A 207 10.49 -0.64 4.32
N GLU A 208 10.21 0.49 3.67
CA GLU A 208 10.59 0.73 2.27
C GLU A 208 12.12 0.70 2.07
N GLY A 209 12.87 1.27 3.04
CA GLY A 209 14.33 1.26 3.04
C GLY A 209 14.90 -0.16 3.17
N THR A 210 14.32 -0.96 4.06
CA THR A 210 14.67 -2.38 4.27
C THR A 210 14.40 -3.19 3.00
N ILE A 211 13.22 -3.05 2.40
CA ILE A 211 12.86 -3.75 1.15
C ILE A 211 13.81 -3.30 0.02
N SER A 212 14.10 -2.01 -0.13
CA SER A 212 15.01 -1.46 -1.15
C SER A 212 16.46 -1.97 -1.03
N CYS A 213 16.89 -2.33 0.19
CA CYS A 213 18.25 -2.79 0.50
C CYS A 213 18.37 -4.29 0.81
N LEU A 214 17.27 -5.06 0.69
CA LEU A 214 17.17 -6.46 1.14
C LEU A 214 18.28 -7.38 0.62
N ASP A 215 18.65 -7.25 -0.66
CA ASP A 215 19.74 -8.02 -1.29
C ASP A 215 21.08 -7.80 -0.58
N LEU A 216 21.36 -6.57 -0.11
CA LEU A 216 22.59 -6.24 0.61
C LEU A 216 22.54 -6.70 2.07
N ILE A 217 21.37 -6.60 2.71
CA ILE A 217 21.13 -7.08 4.07
C ILE A 217 21.35 -8.61 4.15
N LEU A 218 20.72 -9.36 3.23
CA LEU A 218 20.87 -10.81 3.15
C LEU A 218 22.32 -11.21 2.84
N LYS A 219 22.97 -10.55 1.87
CA LYS A 219 24.39 -10.79 1.56
C LYS A 219 25.30 -10.54 2.77
N TRP A 220 25.08 -9.46 3.54
CA TRP A 220 25.86 -9.21 4.77
C TRP A 220 25.68 -10.33 5.80
N PHE A 221 24.46 -10.83 6.01
CA PHE A 221 24.22 -11.98 6.89
C PHE A 221 24.93 -13.25 6.43
N THR A 222 25.05 -13.51 5.12
CA THR A 222 25.82 -14.68 4.65
C THR A 222 27.29 -14.64 5.04
N LEU A 223 27.91 -13.46 5.17
CA LEU A 223 29.29 -13.33 5.69
C LEU A 223 29.36 -13.79 7.16
N ARG A 224 28.36 -13.41 7.98
CA ARG A 224 28.26 -13.79 9.41
C ARG A 224 28.03 -15.29 9.61
N PHE A 225 27.44 -16.00 8.64
CA PHE A 225 27.26 -17.46 8.72
C PHE A 225 28.59 -18.25 8.74
N PHE A 226 29.69 -17.68 8.23
CA PHE A 226 31.03 -18.28 8.29
C PHE A 226 31.81 -17.95 9.57
N GLU A 227 31.32 -17.06 10.42
CA GLU A 227 31.99 -16.73 11.68
C GLU A 227 31.75 -17.79 12.75
N THR A 228 32.77 -18.00 13.59
CA THR A 228 32.70 -18.87 14.78
C THR A 228 31.96 -18.20 15.95
N ASN A 229 31.65 -16.91 15.85
CA ASN A 229 31.00 -16.17 16.93
C ASN A 229 29.48 -16.40 16.93
N SER A 230 29.04 -17.33 17.79
CA SER A 230 27.62 -17.65 17.90
C SER A 230 26.73 -16.50 18.37
N THR A 231 27.27 -15.44 18.99
CA THR A 231 26.46 -14.30 19.47
C THR A 231 25.98 -13.44 18.32
N VAL A 232 26.85 -13.19 17.33
CA VAL A 232 26.46 -12.51 16.07
C VAL A 232 25.47 -13.37 15.31
N LEU A 233 25.76 -14.67 15.17
CA LEU A 233 24.86 -15.62 14.49
C LEU A 233 23.45 -15.66 15.12
N MET A 234 23.34 -15.71 16.45
CA MET A 234 22.05 -15.65 17.15
C MET A 234 21.31 -14.35 16.84
N LYS A 235 21.98 -13.19 16.91
CA LYS A 235 21.36 -11.88 16.64
C LYS A 235 20.92 -11.74 15.16
N VAL A 236 21.68 -12.31 14.23
CA VAL A 236 21.31 -12.42 12.81
C VAL A 236 20.05 -13.26 12.64
N LEU A 237 19.95 -14.41 13.31
CA LEU A 237 18.78 -15.30 13.24
C LEU A 237 17.54 -14.69 13.93
N GLU A 238 17.72 -13.94 15.02
CA GLU A 238 16.66 -13.09 15.60
C GLU A 238 16.11 -12.08 14.58
N TYR A 239 16.99 -11.33 13.91
CA TYR A 239 16.56 -10.38 12.87
C TYR A 239 15.86 -11.07 11.71
N LEU A 240 16.38 -12.19 11.21
CA LEU A 240 15.78 -12.95 10.11
C LEU A 240 14.39 -13.52 10.47
N LYS A 241 14.17 -13.89 11.75
CA LYS A 241 12.84 -14.28 12.27
C LYS A 241 11.85 -13.12 12.36
N LEU A 242 12.28 -11.85 12.32
CA LEU A 242 11.40 -10.68 12.18
C LEU A 242 11.21 -10.28 10.71
N LEU A 243 12.31 -10.33 9.94
CA LEU A 243 12.36 -9.98 8.51
C LEU A 243 11.39 -10.83 7.67
N PHE A 244 11.48 -12.16 7.73
CA PHE A 244 10.68 -13.00 6.82
C PHE A 244 9.16 -12.95 7.09
N PRO A 245 8.68 -12.89 8.34
CA PRO A 245 7.26 -12.60 8.61
C PRO A 245 6.82 -11.19 8.21
N MET A 246 7.71 -10.18 8.23
CA MET A 246 7.41 -8.87 7.64
C MET A 246 7.28 -8.98 6.11
N LEU A 247 8.23 -9.59 5.42
CA LEU A 247 8.17 -9.77 3.96
C LEU A 247 6.93 -10.57 3.53
N SER A 248 6.50 -11.56 4.32
CA SER A 248 5.27 -12.31 4.07
C SER A 248 3.99 -11.50 4.32
N ARG A 249 3.99 -10.51 5.24
CA ARG A 249 2.85 -9.60 5.45
C ARG A 249 2.71 -8.61 4.29
N GLU A 250 3.83 -8.08 3.82
CA GLU A 250 3.89 -7.15 2.67
C GLU A 250 3.79 -7.85 1.31
N ASN A 251 3.52 -9.16 1.28
CA ASN A 251 3.42 -9.97 0.06
C ASN A 251 4.69 -9.91 -0.83
N TYR A 252 5.84 -9.61 -0.23
CA TYR A 252 7.11 -9.46 -0.95
C TYR A 252 7.66 -10.84 -1.34
N HIS A 253 7.91 -11.01 -2.63
CA HIS A 253 8.49 -12.24 -3.19
C HIS A 253 9.98 -12.04 -3.47
N LEU A 254 10.83 -12.93 -2.93
CA LEU A 254 12.27 -12.94 -3.21
C LEU A 254 12.52 -13.20 -4.69
N ASN A 255 13.40 -12.40 -5.30
CA ASN A 255 13.86 -12.68 -6.66
C ASN A 255 15.02 -13.71 -6.66
N GLU A 256 15.30 -14.29 -7.83
CA GLU A 256 16.32 -15.36 -7.99
C GLU A 256 17.72 -14.95 -7.50
N TYR A 257 18.09 -13.68 -7.61
CA TYR A 257 19.40 -13.18 -7.16
C TYR A 257 19.46 -13.05 -5.65
N GLU A 258 18.40 -12.53 -5.01
CA GLU A 258 18.29 -12.51 -3.55
C GLU A 258 18.34 -13.93 -2.99
N ALA A 259 17.49 -14.81 -3.52
CA ALA A 259 17.39 -16.21 -3.11
C ALA A 259 18.70 -16.99 -3.29
N SER A 260 19.31 -16.97 -4.47
CA SER A 260 20.58 -17.67 -4.71
C SER A 260 21.78 -17.06 -3.97
N SER A 261 21.74 -15.77 -3.63
CA SER A 261 22.76 -15.12 -2.79
C SER A 261 22.63 -15.45 -1.30
N PHE A 262 21.53 -16.06 -0.85
CA PHE A 262 21.23 -16.25 0.58
C PHE A 262 20.97 -17.71 0.98
N ILE A 263 20.07 -18.41 0.29
CA ILE A 263 19.55 -19.73 0.70
C ILE A 263 20.66 -20.79 0.83
N PRO A 264 21.64 -20.91 -0.11
CA PRO A 264 22.73 -21.87 0.03
C PRO A 264 23.54 -21.68 1.32
N TYR A 265 23.69 -20.44 1.77
CA TYR A 265 24.47 -20.08 2.95
C TYR A 265 23.68 -20.30 4.25
N LEU A 266 22.37 -20.05 4.24
CA LEU A 266 21.48 -20.43 5.35
C LEU A 266 21.51 -21.95 5.57
N ILE A 267 21.54 -22.74 4.48
CA ILE A 267 21.60 -24.20 4.52
C ILE A 267 22.91 -24.73 5.14
N LEU A 268 24.01 -23.96 5.12
CA LEU A 268 25.22 -24.31 5.89
C LEU A 268 24.99 -24.28 7.41
N LYS A 269 24.01 -23.51 7.90
CA LYS A 269 23.68 -23.36 9.33
C LYS A 269 22.60 -24.33 9.82
N VAL A 270 21.88 -24.97 8.90
CA VAL A 270 20.96 -26.09 9.20
C VAL A 270 21.66 -27.19 9.99
N GLY A 271 22.93 -27.51 9.67
CA GLY A 271 23.70 -28.57 10.34
C GLY A 271 24.40 -28.19 11.65
N GLU A 272 23.99 -27.13 12.35
CA GLU A 272 24.74 -26.58 13.50
C GLU A 272 24.75 -27.43 14.78
N SER A 273 25.85 -27.25 15.52
CA SER A 273 26.11 -27.80 16.85
C SER A 273 25.03 -27.41 17.87
N LYS A 274 24.58 -26.15 17.86
CA LYS A 274 23.62 -25.58 18.82
C LYS A 274 22.18 -25.82 18.38
N ASP A 275 21.40 -26.42 19.27
CA ASP A 275 20.00 -26.80 19.01
C ASP A 275 19.08 -25.60 18.72
N VAL A 276 19.23 -24.52 19.47
CA VAL A 276 18.51 -23.25 19.26
C VAL A 276 18.76 -22.69 17.85
N VAL A 277 20.00 -22.77 17.36
CA VAL A 277 20.38 -22.29 16.03
C VAL A 277 19.70 -23.12 14.94
N ARG A 278 19.66 -24.45 15.06
CA ARG A 278 18.96 -25.30 14.08
C ARG A 278 17.45 -25.04 14.07
N LYS A 279 16.82 -24.88 15.24
CA LYS A 279 15.39 -24.51 15.37
C LYS A 279 15.07 -23.17 14.72
N ASP A 280 15.90 -22.15 14.97
CA ASP A 280 15.74 -20.82 14.36
C ASP A 280 15.91 -20.86 12.84
N VAL A 281 16.93 -21.57 12.34
CA VAL A 281 17.13 -21.76 10.89
C VAL A 281 15.97 -22.52 10.25
N ARG A 282 15.42 -23.55 10.92
CA ARG A 282 14.25 -24.30 10.45
C ARG A 282 13.02 -23.41 10.35
N ALA A 283 12.72 -22.60 11.38
CA ALA A 283 11.62 -21.63 11.36
C ALA A 283 11.78 -20.58 10.23
N ILE A 284 13.02 -20.14 9.96
CA ILE A 284 13.33 -19.26 8.83
C ILE A 284 13.09 -19.96 7.50
N LEU A 285 13.46 -21.24 7.32
CA LEU A 285 13.18 -22.02 6.10
C LEU A 285 11.67 -22.23 5.89
N THR A 286 10.90 -22.47 6.95
CA THR A 286 9.43 -22.55 6.87
C THR A 286 8.83 -21.23 6.36
N MET A 287 9.29 -20.08 6.89
CA MET A 287 8.79 -18.77 6.46
C MET A 287 9.29 -18.37 5.06
N LEU A 288 10.51 -18.77 4.69
CA LEU A 288 11.09 -18.59 3.35
C LEU A 288 10.18 -19.19 2.27
N CYS A 289 9.54 -20.33 2.54
CA CYS A 289 8.60 -20.98 1.61
C CYS A 289 7.29 -20.21 1.38
N LYS A 290 6.99 -19.16 2.19
CA LYS A 290 5.90 -18.22 1.92
C LYS A 290 6.28 -17.07 1.00
N VAL A 291 7.58 -16.73 0.90
CA VAL A 291 8.11 -15.61 0.11
C VAL A 291 8.97 -16.05 -1.08
N TYR A 292 9.19 -17.36 -1.25
CA TYR A 292 9.93 -17.95 -2.36
C TYR A 292 9.38 -19.36 -2.69
N PRO A 293 9.30 -19.77 -3.97
CA PRO A 293 8.68 -21.05 -4.33
C PRO A 293 9.35 -22.26 -3.67
N ALA A 294 8.56 -23.06 -2.93
CA ALA A 294 9.03 -24.26 -2.24
C ALA A 294 9.76 -25.25 -3.17
N SER A 295 9.34 -25.37 -4.44
CA SER A 295 10.00 -26.18 -5.47
C SER A 295 11.43 -25.72 -5.83
N LYS A 296 11.77 -24.45 -5.58
CA LYS A 296 13.15 -23.92 -5.72
C LYS A 296 13.93 -24.06 -4.41
N VAL A 297 13.29 -23.89 -3.25
CA VAL A 297 13.90 -24.19 -1.93
C VAL A 297 14.34 -25.66 -1.87
N PHE A 298 13.51 -26.56 -2.40
CA PHE A 298 13.79 -28.00 -2.55
C PHE A 298 15.13 -28.26 -3.27
N VAL A 299 15.44 -27.55 -4.36
CA VAL A 299 16.71 -27.73 -5.10
C VAL A 299 17.92 -27.38 -4.22
N PHE A 300 17.86 -26.28 -3.47
CA PHE A 300 18.95 -25.90 -2.56
C PHE A 300 19.10 -26.90 -1.39
N LEU A 301 18.00 -27.47 -0.89
CA LEU A 301 18.05 -28.52 0.14
C LEU A 301 18.60 -29.85 -0.39
N MET A 302 18.30 -30.23 -1.63
CA MET A 302 18.90 -31.38 -2.31
C MET A 302 20.43 -31.23 -2.43
N ASP A 303 20.94 -30.04 -2.74
CA ASP A 303 22.39 -29.79 -2.70
C ASP A 303 22.96 -29.80 -1.27
N GLY A 304 22.15 -29.42 -0.27
CA GLY A 304 22.46 -29.57 1.15
C GLY A 304 22.74 -31.03 1.57
N THR A 305 22.06 -32.02 0.98
CA THR A 305 22.31 -33.45 1.28
C THR A 305 23.69 -33.94 0.80
N LYS A 306 24.39 -33.18 -0.06
CA LYS A 306 25.74 -33.51 -0.55
C LYS A 306 26.84 -33.06 0.42
N SER A 307 26.48 -32.44 1.54
CA SER A 307 27.43 -31.93 2.53
C SER A 307 28.24 -33.02 3.23
N LYS A 308 29.51 -32.71 3.51
CA LYS A 308 30.39 -33.56 4.35
C LYS A 308 29.90 -33.65 5.79
N ASN A 309 29.20 -32.62 6.30
CA ASN A 309 28.60 -32.61 7.64
C ASN A 309 27.35 -33.50 7.68
N SER A 310 27.39 -34.61 8.43
CA SER A 310 26.25 -35.54 8.52
C SER A 310 25.00 -34.91 9.17
N LYS A 311 25.15 -34.01 10.15
CA LYS A 311 24.01 -33.26 10.70
C LYS A 311 23.31 -32.42 9.64
N GLN A 312 24.08 -31.78 8.76
CA GLN A 312 23.51 -31.01 7.66
C GLN A 312 22.76 -31.93 6.69
N ARG A 313 23.31 -33.10 6.34
CA ARG A 313 22.60 -34.09 5.50
C ARG A 313 21.29 -34.53 6.13
N ALA A 314 21.31 -34.93 7.41
CA ALA A 314 20.13 -35.43 8.13
C ALA A 314 19.02 -34.38 8.22
N GLU A 315 19.35 -33.16 8.66
CA GLU A 315 18.36 -32.07 8.80
C GLU A 315 17.85 -31.60 7.42
N CYS A 316 18.68 -31.57 6.36
CA CYS A 316 18.19 -31.28 5.00
C CYS A 316 17.23 -32.35 4.48
N LEU A 317 17.46 -33.64 4.78
CA LEU A 317 16.54 -34.73 4.42
C LEU A 317 15.20 -34.63 5.16
N GLU A 318 15.21 -34.26 6.44
CA GLU A 318 13.97 -33.99 7.19
C GLU A 318 13.18 -32.82 6.58
N GLU A 319 13.85 -31.72 6.21
CA GLU A 319 13.18 -30.59 5.56
C GLU A 319 12.66 -30.94 4.15
N LEU A 320 13.38 -31.78 3.38
CA LEU A 320 12.86 -32.32 2.12
C LEU A 320 11.60 -33.19 2.33
N GLY A 321 11.53 -33.95 3.44
CA GLY A 321 10.34 -34.67 3.84
C GLY A 321 9.19 -33.73 4.18
N CYS A 322 9.45 -32.74 5.04
CA CYS A 322 8.50 -31.69 5.42
C CYS A 322 7.92 -30.94 4.21
N LEU A 323 8.73 -30.63 3.19
CA LEU A 323 8.24 -30.01 1.95
C LEU A 323 7.33 -30.95 1.14
N ILE A 324 7.61 -32.26 1.11
CA ILE A 324 6.77 -33.23 0.39
C ILE A 324 5.45 -33.50 1.14
N GLU A 325 5.45 -33.50 2.47
CA GLU A 325 4.22 -33.65 3.27
C GLU A 325 3.30 -32.42 3.13
N ASN A 326 3.86 -31.20 3.14
CA ASN A 326 3.07 -29.96 3.10
C ASN A 326 2.65 -29.50 1.68
N TYR A 327 3.43 -29.83 0.65
CA TYR A 327 3.21 -29.34 -0.73
C TYR A 327 3.06 -30.46 -1.78
N GLY A 328 3.07 -31.73 -1.35
CA GLY A 328 2.98 -32.91 -2.22
C GLY A 328 4.18 -33.10 -3.15
N MET A 329 4.09 -34.08 -4.07
CA MET A 329 5.20 -34.44 -4.96
C MET A 329 5.63 -33.35 -5.95
N ASN A 330 4.87 -32.27 -6.10
CA ASN A 330 5.11 -31.20 -7.07
C ASN A 330 6.37 -30.36 -6.76
N VAL A 331 6.86 -30.37 -5.52
CA VAL A 331 8.12 -29.69 -5.14
C VAL A 331 9.37 -30.43 -5.65
N CYS A 332 9.27 -31.72 -6.00
CA CYS A 332 10.43 -32.53 -6.34
C CYS A 332 11.01 -32.21 -7.73
N GLN A 333 11.92 -31.23 -7.76
CA GLN A 333 12.63 -30.81 -8.96
C GLN A 333 13.95 -31.58 -9.18
N PRO A 334 14.37 -31.85 -10.43
CA PRO A 334 13.67 -31.53 -11.68
C PRO A 334 12.54 -32.52 -12.04
N THR A 335 12.53 -33.71 -11.43
CA THR A 335 11.38 -34.64 -11.48
C THR A 335 11.37 -35.52 -10.22
N PRO A 336 10.20 -35.95 -9.71
CA PRO A 336 10.11 -36.85 -8.56
C PRO A 336 10.98 -38.11 -8.68
N ALA A 337 10.97 -38.76 -9.84
CA ALA A 337 11.77 -39.97 -10.10
C ALA A 337 13.30 -39.76 -10.15
N LYS A 338 13.78 -38.51 -10.17
CA LYS A 338 15.21 -38.18 -10.02
C LYS A 338 15.52 -37.82 -8.57
N SER A 339 14.78 -36.89 -7.99
CA SER A 339 14.97 -36.44 -6.60
C SER A 339 14.84 -37.60 -5.60
N LEU A 340 13.89 -38.50 -5.80
CA LEU A 340 13.66 -39.64 -4.91
C LEU A 340 14.78 -40.69 -4.96
N LYS A 341 15.44 -40.88 -6.12
CA LYS A 341 16.62 -41.75 -6.23
C LYS A 341 17.80 -41.17 -5.47
N GLU A 342 18.01 -39.87 -5.60
CA GLU A 342 19.08 -39.13 -4.91
C GLU A 342 18.84 -39.09 -3.38
N ILE A 343 17.59 -38.95 -2.92
CA ILE A 343 17.19 -39.12 -1.51
C ILE A 343 17.42 -40.55 -1.03
N ALA A 344 17.01 -41.57 -1.79
CA ALA A 344 17.05 -42.97 -1.37
C ALA A 344 18.48 -43.50 -1.15
N VAL A 345 19.49 -42.98 -1.86
CA VAL A 345 20.92 -43.27 -1.64
C VAL A 345 21.35 -42.99 -0.19
N HIS A 346 20.74 -42.03 0.50
CA HIS A 346 21.05 -41.71 1.89
C HIS A 346 20.57 -42.75 2.92
N ILE A 347 19.74 -43.73 2.52
CA ILE A 347 19.44 -44.92 3.36
C ILE A 347 20.72 -45.75 3.57
N GLY A 348 21.66 -45.73 2.62
CA GLY A 348 22.98 -46.36 2.72
C GLY A 348 24.03 -45.55 3.50
N ASP A 349 23.71 -44.36 4.04
CA ASP A 349 24.69 -43.53 4.74
C ASP A 349 25.24 -44.25 5.99
N ARG A 350 26.51 -43.96 6.32
CA ARG A 350 27.21 -44.50 7.49
C ARG A 350 26.65 -43.91 8.79
N ASP A 351 26.21 -42.65 8.76
CA ASP A 351 25.64 -41.96 9.92
C ASP A 351 24.18 -42.40 10.16
N ASN A 352 23.89 -42.82 11.39
CA ASN A 352 22.57 -43.30 11.78
C ASN A 352 21.49 -42.21 11.73
N SER A 353 21.84 -40.94 11.93
CA SER A 353 20.90 -39.82 11.83
C SER A 353 20.48 -39.58 10.38
N VAL A 354 21.45 -39.59 9.45
CA VAL A 354 21.20 -39.40 8.01
C VAL A 354 20.34 -40.53 7.46
N ARG A 355 20.66 -41.78 7.80
CA ARG A 355 19.86 -42.95 7.40
C ARG A 355 18.44 -42.91 7.96
N ASN A 356 18.26 -42.50 9.21
CA ASN A 356 16.94 -42.36 9.81
C ASN A 356 16.13 -41.22 9.18
N ALA A 357 16.77 -40.10 8.84
CA ALA A 357 16.15 -39.00 8.12
C ALA A 357 15.70 -39.45 6.72
N ALA A 358 16.60 -40.07 5.93
CA ALA A 358 16.26 -40.62 4.61
C ALA A 358 15.08 -41.61 4.65
N LEU A 359 15.07 -42.52 5.63
CA LEU A 359 13.96 -43.46 5.84
C LEU A 359 12.65 -42.74 6.22
N ASN A 360 12.69 -41.69 7.05
CA ASN A 360 11.52 -40.85 7.32
C ASN A 360 11.03 -40.15 6.03
N THR A 361 11.94 -39.55 5.25
CA THR A 361 11.62 -38.83 4.00
C THR A 361 10.96 -39.75 2.97
N VAL A 362 11.43 -40.99 2.81
CA VAL A 362 10.80 -41.95 1.88
C VAL A 362 9.47 -42.49 2.44
N VAL A 363 9.29 -42.57 3.76
CA VAL A 363 7.97 -42.87 4.37
C VAL A 363 6.98 -41.72 4.15
N ALA A 364 7.41 -40.46 4.26
CA ALA A 364 6.58 -39.30 3.90
C ALA A 364 6.11 -39.37 2.43
N VAL A 365 7.03 -39.72 1.51
CA VAL A 365 6.69 -39.94 0.09
C VAL A 365 5.71 -41.10 -0.10
N TYR A 366 5.87 -42.22 0.64
CA TYR A 366 4.90 -43.32 0.64
C TYR A 366 3.52 -42.86 1.11
N ASN A 367 3.43 -42.01 2.14
CA ASN A 367 2.15 -41.47 2.61
C ASN A 367 1.43 -40.63 1.52
N VAL A 368 2.17 -40.00 0.61
CA VAL A 368 1.63 -39.17 -0.48
C VAL A 368 1.32 -39.95 -1.77
N CYS A 369 2.06 -41.00 -2.11
CA CYS A 369 1.89 -41.74 -3.39
C CYS A 369 1.78 -43.27 -3.29
N GLY A 370 1.74 -43.83 -2.08
CA GLY A 370 1.62 -45.27 -1.83
C GLY A 370 2.74 -46.09 -2.48
N ASP A 371 2.39 -47.30 -2.93
CA ASP A 371 3.33 -48.27 -3.52
C ASP A 371 4.06 -47.76 -4.79
N GLN A 372 3.60 -46.65 -5.38
CA GLN A 372 4.32 -46.00 -6.47
C GLN A 372 5.72 -45.52 -6.04
N VAL A 373 5.95 -45.26 -4.74
CA VAL A 373 7.29 -44.90 -4.21
C VAL A 373 8.36 -45.92 -4.60
N TYR A 374 8.05 -47.22 -4.57
CA TYR A 374 9.01 -48.29 -4.84
C TYR A 374 9.51 -48.28 -6.29
N LYS A 375 8.71 -47.77 -7.23
CA LYS A 375 9.14 -47.55 -8.63
C LYS A 375 9.96 -46.27 -8.82
N LEU A 376 9.80 -45.30 -7.91
CA LEU A 376 10.42 -43.98 -7.99
C LEU A 376 11.81 -43.93 -7.32
N ILE A 377 11.99 -44.61 -6.19
CA ILE A 377 13.27 -44.65 -5.44
C ILE A 377 14.40 -45.44 -6.14
N GLY A 378 14.06 -46.28 -7.12
CA GLY A 378 15.02 -47.10 -7.85
C GLY A 378 15.52 -48.32 -7.07
N ASN A 379 16.62 -48.91 -7.54
CA ASN A 379 17.16 -50.14 -6.96
C ASN A 379 17.95 -49.86 -5.68
N LEU A 380 17.38 -50.23 -4.54
CA LEU A 380 18.08 -50.36 -3.25
C LEU A 380 18.63 -51.78 -3.08
N SER A 381 19.60 -51.98 -2.17
CA SER A 381 19.96 -53.34 -1.75
C SER A 381 18.86 -53.98 -0.90
N GLU A 382 18.80 -55.31 -0.84
CA GLU A 382 17.82 -56.07 -0.05
C GLU A 382 17.76 -55.61 1.42
N LYS A 383 18.92 -55.26 1.99
CA LYS A 383 19.03 -54.76 3.37
C LYS A 383 18.40 -53.37 3.53
N GLU A 384 18.60 -52.48 2.56
CA GLU A 384 18.05 -51.11 2.58
C GLU A 384 16.54 -51.13 2.32
N MET A 385 16.09 -51.97 1.38
CA MET A 385 14.69 -52.24 1.10
C MET A 385 13.98 -52.80 2.34
N SER A 386 14.56 -53.81 3.01
CA SER A 386 14.00 -54.39 4.25
C SER A 386 13.88 -53.36 5.39
N MET A 387 14.88 -52.48 5.55
CA MET A 387 14.79 -51.36 6.51
C MET A 387 13.67 -50.39 6.16
N LEU A 388 13.43 -50.11 4.88
CA LEU A 388 12.35 -49.24 4.41
C LEU A 388 10.97 -49.88 4.60
N GLU A 389 10.78 -51.13 4.16
CA GLU A 389 9.55 -51.90 4.31
C GLU A 389 9.15 -52.05 5.79
N GLU A 390 10.10 -52.34 6.67
CA GLU A 390 9.83 -52.35 8.11
C GLU A 390 9.38 -50.97 8.59
N ARG A 391 9.98 -49.88 8.09
CA ARG A 391 9.65 -48.52 8.51
C ARG A 391 8.27 -48.08 8.05
N VAL A 392 7.88 -48.43 6.82
CA VAL A 392 6.52 -48.24 6.27
C VAL A 392 5.50 -49.09 7.05
N LYS A 393 5.81 -50.36 7.34
CA LYS A 393 4.96 -51.25 8.13
C LYS A 393 4.78 -50.77 9.59
N ARG A 394 5.76 -50.02 10.13
CA ARG A 394 5.71 -49.37 11.44
C ARG A 394 4.95 -48.03 11.42
N SER A 395 4.96 -47.26 10.33
CA SER A 395 4.14 -46.04 10.20
C SER A 395 2.66 -46.36 9.98
N ALA A 396 2.35 -47.31 9.10
CA ALA A 396 0.97 -47.74 8.82
C ALA A 396 0.22 -48.26 10.07
N LYS A 397 0.94 -48.72 11.11
CA LYS A 397 0.36 -49.12 12.40
C LYS A 397 0.08 -47.98 13.38
N LYS A 398 0.39 -46.72 13.05
CA LYS A 398 0.17 -45.55 13.92
C LYS A 398 -1.06 -44.72 13.54
N THR A 399 -1.68 -44.94 12.40
CA THR A 399 -2.86 -44.19 11.94
C THR A 399 -4.13 -44.76 12.58
N PRO A 400 -4.92 -43.97 13.33
CA PRO A 400 -6.27 -44.38 13.76
C PRO A 400 -7.17 -44.60 12.53
N ALA A 401 -8.10 -45.55 12.61
CA ALA A 401 -8.92 -45.93 11.46
C ALA A 401 -9.95 -44.84 11.10
N ALA A 402 -9.79 -44.24 9.93
CA ALA A 402 -10.87 -43.55 9.23
C ALA A 402 -11.84 -44.57 8.58
N ALA A 403 -13.07 -44.14 8.30
CA ALA A 403 -14.16 -45.01 7.84
C ALA A 403 -13.92 -45.64 6.45
N PRO A 404 -14.49 -46.82 6.15
CA PRO A 404 -14.27 -47.51 4.88
C PRO A 404 -14.97 -46.83 3.69
N ALA A 405 -14.29 -46.80 2.55
CA ALA A 405 -14.84 -46.31 1.29
C ALA A 405 -15.94 -47.26 0.72
N PRO A 406 -16.94 -46.73 -0.01
CA PRO A 406 -18.06 -47.52 -0.51
C PRO A 406 -17.67 -48.48 -1.64
N ILE A 407 -18.33 -49.63 -1.67
CA ILE A 407 -18.12 -50.70 -2.65
C ILE A 407 -18.52 -50.24 -4.05
N ARG A 408 -17.65 -50.45 -5.04
CA ARG A 408 -18.02 -50.56 -6.46
C ARG A 408 -17.81 -52.00 -6.92
N GLN A 409 -18.85 -52.58 -7.52
CA GLN A 409 -18.84 -53.93 -8.11
C GLN A 409 -18.51 -53.90 -9.60
N ALA A 410 -18.18 -55.08 -10.16
CA ALA A 410 -17.83 -55.38 -11.55
C ALA A 410 -16.49 -54.76 -12.04
N ALA A 411 -15.67 -55.44 -12.83
CA ALA A 411 -15.93 -56.63 -13.65
C ALA A 411 -14.89 -57.77 -13.44
N GLU A 412 -15.19 -58.94 -14.02
CA GLU A 412 -14.49 -60.21 -13.81
C GLU A 412 -13.23 -60.39 -14.67
N ARG A 413 -12.31 -61.26 -14.23
CA ARG A 413 -11.56 -62.19 -15.11
C ARG A 413 -11.01 -63.39 -14.31
N GLU A 414 -10.96 -64.54 -14.99
CA GLU A 414 -10.55 -65.86 -14.46
C GLU A 414 -9.01 -65.92 -14.15
N ARG A 415 -8.37 -66.98 -13.61
CA ARG A 415 -8.71 -68.43 -13.63
C ARG A 415 -7.86 -69.32 -12.69
N SER A 416 -8.50 -70.26 -11.97
CA SER A 416 -7.97 -71.59 -11.50
C SER A 416 -6.74 -71.63 -10.54
N GLN A 417 -6.42 -72.69 -9.79
CA GLN A 417 -6.83 -74.12 -9.71
C GLN A 417 -7.09 -74.53 -8.22
N ARG A 418 -8.10 -75.36 -7.89
CA ARG A 418 -8.07 -76.81 -7.47
C ARG A 418 -7.25 -77.14 -6.18
N GLU A 419 -7.59 -78.11 -5.30
CA GLU A 419 -8.43 -79.33 -5.38
C GLU A 419 -9.39 -79.57 -4.17
N HIS A 420 -10.21 -80.62 -4.26
CA HIS A 420 -11.13 -81.21 -3.25
C HIS A 420 -10.54 -82.55 -2.69
N PRO A 421 -11.16 -83.38 -1.80
CA PRO A 421 -12.57 -83.52 -1.35
C PRO A 421 -12.69 -83.49 0.21
N SER A 422 -13.74 -83.93 0.95
CA SER A 422 -14.91 -84.81 0.73
C SER A 422 -16.11 -84.46 1.64
N ASN A 423 -17.31 -84.95 1.29
CA ASN A 423 -18.54 -84.98 2.10
C ASN A 423 -19.13 -86.42 2.02
N PRO A 424 -19.97 -86.95 2.95
CA PRO A 424 -21.43 -86.69 2.86
C PRO A 424 -22.30 -86.78 4.15
N ASN A 425 -23.23 -85.82 4.28
CA ASN A 425 -24.67 -85.96 4.63
C ASN A 425 -25.23 -86.74 5.85
N ALA A 426 -26.17 -86.05 6.53
CA ALA A 426 -27.41 -86.55 7.18
C ALA A 426 -27.27 -87.35 8.52
N THR A 427 -28.28 -87.47 9.40
CA THR A 427 -29.75 -87.37 9.22
C THR A 427 -30.49 -86.87 10.48
N PHE A 428 -31.46 -85.93 10.32
CA PHE A 428 -32.64 -85.60 11.15
C PHE A 428 -32.57 -85.56 12.71
N MET A 429 -33.07 -84.45 13.27
CA MET A 429 -34.17 -84.46 14.27
C MET A 429 -34.98 -83.15 14.17
N ARG A 430 -36.24 -83.13 14.66
CA ARG A 430 -37.23 -82.05 14.44
C ARG A 430 -37.86 -81.55 15.76
N LYS A 431 -38.24 -80.27 15.81
CA LYS A 431 -38.92 -79.61 16.95
C LYS A 431 -40.21 -80.34 17.39
N PRO A 432 -40.60 -80.17 18.66
CA PRO A 432 -41.95 -79.68 18.99
C PRO A 432 -41.91 -78.35 19.77
N SER A 433 -43.09 -77.78 20.07
CA SER A 433 -43.27 -76.42 20.63
C SER A 433 -44.49 -76.30 21.54
N GLN A 434 -44.37 -75.49 22.60
CA GLN A 434 -45.41 -75.05 23.56
C GLN A 434 -45.02 -73.64 24.06
N GLN A 435 -45.90 -72.69 24.45
CA GLN A 435 -47.36 -72.49 24.31
C GLN A 435 -47.65 -70.94 24.36
N PRO A 436 -48.91 -70.39 24.36
CA PRO A 436 -49.23 -69.19 23.55
C PRO A 436 -49.80 -67.95 24.29
N GLN A 437 -50.24 -66.93 23.51
CA GLN A 437 -51.18 -65.81 23.84
C GLN A 437 -50.66 -64.73 24.83
N GLU A 438 -51.16 -63.47 24.89
CA GLU A 438 -51.88 -62.57 23.95
C GLU A 438 -51.73 -61.09 24.43
N GLU A 439 -51.89 -60.11 23.52
CA GLU A 439 -52.23 -58.67 23.66
C GLU A 439 -51.62 -57.72 24.75
N VAL A 440 -51.91 -56.42 24.59
CA VAL A 440 -51.55 -55.22 25.42
C VAL A 440 -52.77 -54.82 26.31
N PRO A 441 -52.78 -53.82 27.26
CA PRO A 441 -52.00 -52.55 27.31
C PRO A 441 -51.68 -51.87 28.70
N ASN A 442 -50.95 -50.74 28.64
CA ASN A 442 -51.06 -49.46 29.41
C ASN A 442 -51.04 -49.30 30.97
N LYS A 443 -50.23 -48.32 31.41
CA LYS A 443 -50.38 -47.30 32.51
C LYS A 443 -50.51 -47.71 34.00
N LEU A 444 -49.58 -47.20 34.85
CA LEU A 444 -49.91 -46.26 35.96
C LEU A 444 -48.67 -45.48 36.53
N LYS A 445 -48.74 -44.94 37.77
CA LYS A 445 -48.00 -43.74 38.28
C LYS A 445 -47.20 -43.93 39.58
N GLN A 446 -46.18 -43.06 39.75
CA GLN A 446 -45.71 -42.36 40.98
C GLN A 446 -45.18 -43.11 42.24
N ALA A 447 -43.99 -42.71 42.70
CA ALA A 447 -43.63 -42.53 44.13
C ALA A 447 -42.46 -41.52 44.33
N ARG A 448 -42.37 -40.92 45.52
CA ARG A 448 -41.35 -39.95 46.01
C ARG A 448 -40.02 -40.67 46.44
N THR A 449 -38.90 -40.06 46.87
CA THR A 449 -38.74 -38.94 47.85
C THR A 449 -37.31 -38.32 47.95
N GLN A 450 -37.24 -36.99 48.09
CA GLN A 450 -36.26 -36.07 48.76
C GLN A 450 -34.76 -36.40 48.98
N ASN A 451 -33.86 -35.55 48.45
CA ASN A 451 -32.97 -34.56 49.13
C ASN A 451 -31.90 -34.03 48.11
N THR A 452 -31.55 -32.76 47.89
CA THR A 452 -31.03 -31.64 48.75
C THR A 452 -29.66 -31.94 49.41
N GLU A 453 -28.60 -31.09 49.35
CA GLU A 453 -28.47 -29.69 48.87
C GLU A 453 -26.99 -29.24 48.63
N ARG A 454 -26.78 -28.06 47.99
CA ARG A 454 -25.60 -27.11 48.05
C ARG A 454 -24.32 -27.34 47.24
N GLU A 455 -23.50 -26.33 46.86
CA GLU A 455 -23.58 -24.84 46.61
C GLU A 455 -22.22 -24.40 45.99
N HIS A 456 -21.97 -23.29 45.26
CA HIS A 456 -22.82 -22.28 44.58
C HIS A 456 -22.80 -22.53 43.04
N SER A 457 -22.36 -21.72 42.03
CA SER A 457 -21.91 -20.33 41.72
C SER A 457 -21.89 -20.21 40.15
N HIS A 458 -21.79 -19.11 39.36
CA HIS A 458 -21.86 -17.63 39.39
C HIS A 458 -21.68 -17.15 37.91
N PRO A 459 -22.06 -15.93 37.45
CA PRO A 459 -23.16 -15.03 37.81
C PRO A 459 -24.17 -14.83 36.64
N SER A 460 -25.12 -13.88 36.74
CA SER A 460 -26.41 -13.91 36.02
C SER A 460 -26.65 -12.89 34.90
N ILE A 461 -27.62 -13.18 34.01
CA ILE A 461 -28.34 -12.26 33.10
C ILE A 461 -29.88 -12.43 33.34
N PRO A 462 -30.77 -11.44 33.11
CA PRO A 462 -32.16 -11.44 33.60
C PRO A 462 -33.16 -12.43 32.94
N LYS A 463 -34.30 -12.65 33.63
CA LYS A 463 -35.35 -13.63 33.30
C LYS A 463 -36.55 -13.03 32.53
N GLU A 464 -36.40 -12.72 31.25
CA GLU A 464 -37.53 -12.20 30.43
C GLU A 464 -37.76 -12.94 29.10
N PHE A 465 -36.90 -13.90 28.73
CA PHE A 465 -36.98 -14.63 27.45
C PHE A 465 -36.82 -16.15 27.59
N GLN A 466 -37.51 -16.76 28.56
CA GLN A 466 -37.63 -18.22 28.65
C GLN A 466 -39.12 -18.59 28.59
N LEU A 467 -39.59 -19.03 27.42
CA LEU A 467 -40.93 -19.60 27.28
C LEU A 467 -40.98 -20.95 27.99
N ASP A 468 -41.98 -21.11 28.85
CA ASP A 468 -42.30 -22.34 29.54
C ASP A 468 -43.33 -23.13 28.71
N LEU A 469 -42.93 -24.27 28.14
CA LEU A 469 -43.78 -25.03 27.21
C LEU A 469 -44.97 -25.71 27.91
N ASP A 470 -44.88 -25.92 29.23
CA ASP A 470 -45.86 -26.68 30.01
C ASP A 470 -47.21 -25.94 30.17
N MET A 471 -47.31 -24.67 29.76
CA MET A 471 -48.52 -23.84 29.95
C MET A 471 -49.55 -23.87 28.80
N ILE A 472 -49.28 -24.53 27.67
CA ILE A 472 -50.15 -24.46 26.47
C ILE A 472 -50.96 -25.75 26.21
N GLU A 473 -50.56 -26.90 26.78
CA GLU A 473 -51.04 -28.22 26.30
C GLU A 473 -52.22 -28.86 27.07
N ASN A 474 -52.94 -28.12 27.94
CA ASN A 474 -54.18 -28.63 28.55
C ASN A 474 -55.29 -27.56 28.57
N ASP A 475 -56.29 -27.77 27.73
CA ASP A 475 -57.36 -26.83 27.41
C ASP A 475 -58.62 -27.03 28.30
N HIS A 476 -59.55 -26.07 28.21
CA HIS A 476 -60.96 -26.14 28.60
C HIS A 476 -61.30 -26.52 30.06
N THR A 477 -61.69 -25.54 30.90
CA THR A 477 -63.02 -25.53 31.57
C THR A 477 -63.25 -24.33 32.51
N ARG A 478 -63.89 -23.26 32.01
CA ARG A 478 -65.06 -22.56 32.61
C ARG A 478 -65.42 -21.30 31.81
N VAL A 479 -66.72 -20.99 31.77
CA VAL A 479 -67.32 -19.82 31.11
C VAL A 479 -67.84 -18.85 32.16
N SER A 480 -67.80 -17.56 31.85
CA SER A 480 -68.63 -16.42 32.32
C SER A 480 -67.78 -15.15 32.47
N GLU A 481 -68.25 -13.94 32.19
CA GLU A 481 -69.31 -13.45 31.28
C GLU A 481 -69.20 -11.91 31.26
N LEU A 482 -69.49 -11.21 30.16
CA LEU A 482 -69.68 -9.75 30.20
C LEU A 482 -70.60 -9.22 29.07
N PRO A 483 -71.76 -8.64 29.41
CA PRO A 483 -72.63 -7.91 28.49
C PRO A 483 -72.36 -6.39 28.52
N ASP A 484 -72.91 -5.55 27.65
CA ASP A 484 -73.35 -5.68 26.25
C ASP A 484 -73.74 -4.25 25.78
N LEU A 485 -73.39 -3.82 24.55
CA LEU A 485 -73.78 -2.50 24.03
C LEU A 485 -73.87 -2.42 22.49
N VAL A 486 -75.10 -2.17 22.02
CA VAL A 486 -75.51 -1.58 20.73
C VAL A 486 -75.21 -2.39 19.46
N GLN A 487 -76.26 -3.08 18.96
CA GLN A 487 -76.37 -3.47 17.56
C GLN A 487 -76.96 -2.33 16.68
N HIS A 488 -76.64 -2.40 15.38
CA HIS A 488 -77.31 -1.85 14.18
C HIS A 488 -76.37 -0.98 13.31
N ARG A 489 -76.23 -1.22 11.99
CA ARG A 489 -76.73 -2.32 11.12
C ARG A 489 -75.53 -2.95 10.38
N LEU A 490 -75.59 -4.26 10.14
CA LEU A 490 -74.55 -5.01 9.40
C LEU A 490 -74.97 -5.33 7.95
N ASP A 491 -76.08 -4.74 7.50
CA ASP A 491 -76.74 -5.10 6.24
C ASP A 491 -75.96 -4.65 4.99
N GLU A 492 -74.96 -3.77 5.13
CA GLU A 492 -74.02 -3.37 4.07
C GLU A 492 -72.75 -4.25 4.01
N LEU A 493 -72.60 -5.23 4.91
CA LEU A 493 -71.47 -6.17 4.96
C LEU A 493 -71.86 -7.63 4.66
N LEU A 494 -73.07 -7.85 4.10
CA LEU A 494 -73.71 -9.16 4.00
C LEU A 494 -74.22 -9.57 2.60
N GLU A 495 -73.61 -9.06 1.52
CA GLU A 495 -73.66 -9.76 0.22
C GLU A 495 -72.35 -10.55 -0.04
N PRO A 496 -72.41 -11.77 -0.62
CA PRO A 496 -71.43 -12.80 -0.26
C PRO A 496 -70.32 -12.95 -1.32
N ILE A 497 -69.07 -12.65 -0.94
CA ILE A 497 -67.89 -13.07 -1.70
C ILE A 497 -67.70 -14.58 -1.48
N MET A 498 -68.04 -15.38 -2.51
CA MET A 498 -67.88 -16.83 -2.47
C MET A 498 -66.39 -17.23 -2.48
N MET A 499 -65.97 -18.09 -1.54
CA MET A 499 -64.71 -18.83 -1.65
C MET A 499 -64.96 -20.17 -2.37
N PRO A 500 -64.39 -20.42 -3.57
CA PRO A 500 -64.59 -21.68 -4.28
C PRO A 500 -63.82 -22.84 -3.64
N GLU A 501 -64.44 -24.02 -3.54
CA GLU A 501 -63.78 -25.23 -3.05
C GLU A 501 -62.73 -25.75 -4.05
N PRO A 502 -61.53 -26.21 -3.60
CA PRO A 502 -60.58 -26.93 -4.44
C PRO A 502 -61.03 -28.38 -4.67
N LYS A 503 -62.10 -28.59 -5.46
CA LYS A 503 -62.52 -29.91 -5.94
C LYS A 503 -62.09 -30.15 -7.39
N ILE A 504 -61.09 -31.04 -7.54
CA ILE A 504 -60.46 -31.41 -8.81
C ILE A 504 -61.50 -31.83 -9.86
N ARG A 505 -61.50 -31.17 -11.03
CA ARG A 505 -62.06 -31.72 -12.28
C ARG A 505 -61.39 -31.17 -13.53
N SER A 506 -61.67 -31.82 -14.65
CA SER A 506 -60.87 -31.85 -15.89
C SER A 506 -60.72 -30.52 -16.63
N VAL A 507 -59.56 -30.38 -17.28
CA VAL A 507 -59.14 -29.30 -18.20
C VAL A 507 -60.21 -28.88 -19.20
N SER A 508 -60.25 -27.59 -19.53
CA SER A 508 -60.78 -27.07 -20.80
C SER A 508 -59.89 -25.92 -21.31
N PRO A 509 -59.75 -25.73 -22.63
CA PRO A 509 -58.50 -25.20 -23.20
C PRO A 509 -58.53 -23.69 -23.49
N HIS A 510 -58.36 -22.85 -22.47
CA HIS A 510 -58.24 -21.39 -22.69
C HIS A 510 -57.50 -20.62 -21.56
N PHE A 511 -56.39 -21.15 -21.04
CA PHE A 511 -55.64 -20.55 -19.93
C PHE A 511 -54.11 -20.76 -20.04
N ASP A 512 -53.50 -20.41 -21.19
CA ASP A 512 -52.05 -20.56 -21.41
C ASP A 512 -51.24 -19.23 -21.36
N ASP A 513 -51.89 -18.06 -21.52
CA ASP A 513 -51.18 -16.81 -21.81
C ASP A 513 -50.76 -15.94 -20.60
N LEU A 514 -51.19 -16.24 -19.36
CA LEU A 514 -51.02 -15.31 -18.23
C LEU A 514 -49.98 -15.72 -17.16
N HIS A 515 -49.35 -16.90 -17.27
CA HIS A 515 -48.21 -17.30 -16.42
C HIS A 515 -46.85 -17.35 -17.15
N ASN A 516 -46.82 -17.10 -18.45
CA ASN A 516 -45.61 -17.19 -19.30
C ASN A 516 -44.84 -15.86 -19.44
N SER A 517 -44.70 -15.09 -18.36
CA SER A 517 -43.81 -13.92 -18.34
C SER A 517 -42.41 -14.32 -17.86
N THR A 518 -41.38 -14.08 -18.69
CA THR A 518 -39.97 -14.39 -18.38
C THR A 518 -39.53 -13.80 -17.03
N ALA A 519 -40.00 -12.60 -16.69
CA ALA A 519 -39.74 -11.92 -15.42
C ALA A 519 -40.27 -12.69 -14.20
N SER A 520 -41.39 -13.40 -14.32
CA SER A 520 -41.94 -14.24 -13.25
C SER A 520 -41.07 -15.48 -13.01
N THR A 521 -40.57 -16.10 -14.08
CA THR A 521 -39.63 -17.22 -14.00
C THR A 521 -38.31 -16.79 -13.39
N ILE A 522 -37.75 -15.64 -13.81
CA ILE A 522 -36.52 -15.08 -13.26
C ILE A 522 -36.66 -14.77 -11.77
N ASN A 523 -37.75 -14.12 -11.34
CA ASN A 523 -38.03 -13.88 -9.91
C ASN A 523 -38.14 -15.19 -9.11
N PHE A 524 -38.77 -16.23 -9.68
CA PHE A 524 -38.83 -17.53 -9.02
C PHE A 524 -37.43 -18.13 -8.83
N VAL A 525 -36.59 -18.15 -9.88
CA VAL A 525 -35.21 -18.67 -9.76
C VAL A 525 -34.37 -17.84 -8.78
N ILE A 526 -34.48 -16.50 -8.80
CA ILE A 526 -33.82 -15.62 -7.82
C ILE A 526 -34.23 -15.97 -6.38
N SER A 527 -35.51 -16.27 -6.13
CA SER A 527 -35.96 -16.68 -4.79
C SER A 527 -35.29 -17.96 -4.29
N GLN A 528 -34.90 -18.87 -5.20
CA GLN A 528 -34.22 -20.13 -4.87
C GLN A 528 -32.72 -19.94 -4.60
N VAL A 529 -32.10 -18.82 -5.01
CA VAL A 529 -30.68 -18.52 -4.73
C VAL A 529 -30.41 -18.31 -3.24
N ALA A 530 -31.39 -17.78 -2.51
CA ALA A 530 -31.34 -17.54 -1.06
C ALA A 530 -31.86 -18.75 -0.23
N SER A 531 -31.88 -19.96 -0.80
CA SER A 531 -32.37 -21.16 -0.13
C SER A 531 -31.43 -21.65 0.97
N GLY A 532 -32.00 -22.20 2.05
CA GLY A 532 -31.25 -22.88 3.11
C GLY A 532 -30.64 -24.22 2.67
N ASP A 533 -31.08 -24.78 1.53
CA ASP A 533 -30.40 -25.92 0.89
C ASP A 533 -29.38 -25.42 -0.14
N MET A 534 -28.12 -25.77 0.08
CA MET A 534 -27.00 -25.42 -0.80
C MET A 534 -27.18 -25.97 -2.22
N ASN A 535 -27.82 -27.13 -2.41
CA ASN A 535 -27.98 -27.74 -3.72
C ASN A 535 -28.98 -26.96 -4.58
N THR A 536 -30.12 -26.58 -3.99
CA THR A 536 -31.14 -25.71 -4.59
C THR A 536 -30.53 -24.36 -5.00
N SER A 537 -29.75 -23.72 -4.11
CA SER A 537 -29.05 -22.47 -4.43
C SER A 537 -28.02 -22.63 -5.56
N ILE A 538 -27.25 -23.72 -5.58
CA ILE A 538 -26.31 -24.03 -6.69
C ILE A 538 -27.07 -24.23 -8.01
N GLN A 539 -28.21 -24.92 -8.01
CA GLN A 539 -29.02 -25.13 -9.22
C GLN A 539 -29.68 -23.83 -9.72
N ALA A 540 -30.08 -22.93 -8.82
CA ALA A 540 -30.59 -21.61 -9.18
C ALA A 540 -29.49 -20.71 -9.77
N LEU A 541 -28.31 -20.70 -9.15
CA LEU A 541 -27.11 -19.99 -9.64
C LEU A 541 -26.62 -20.52 -10.99
N ALA A 542 -26.74 -21.82 -11.26
CA ALA A 542 -26.39 -22.39 -12.56
C ALA A 542 -27.35 -21.93 -13.67
N GLN A 543 -28.65 -21.79 -13.36
CA GLN A 543 -29.64 -21.27 -14.31
C GLN A 543 -29.45 -19.78 -14.62
N ILE A 544 -29.09 -18.97 -13.61
CA ILE A 544 -28.86 -17.53 -13.83
C ILE A 544 -27.55 -17.29 -14.59
N ASP A 545 -26.47 -18.02 -14.31
CA ASP A 545 -25.24 -17.92 -15.12
C ASP A 545 -25.48 -18.32 -16.58
N GLU A 546 -26.32 -19.32 -16.86
CA GLU A 546 -26.69 -19.68 -18.23
C GLU A 546 -27.45 -18.57 -18.98
N VAL A 547 -28.29 -17.79 -18.28
CA VAL A 547 -28.95 -16.61 -18.85
C VAL A 547 -27.95 -15.46 -19.06
N LEU A 548 -27.08 -15.18 -18.08
CA LEU A 548 -26.06 -14.14 -18.17
C LEU A 548 -25.00 -14.41 -19.25
N ARG A 549 -24.76 -15.68 -19.61
CA ARG A 549 -23.81 -16.07 -20.67
C ARG A 549 -24.36 -15.97 -22.09
N GLN A 550 -25.64 -15.66 -22.25
CA GLN A 550 -26.33 -15.55 -23.54
C GLN A 550 -26.79 -14.10 -23.72
N GLU A 551 -26.01 -13.29 -24.44
CA GLU A 551 -26.21 -11.83 -24.54
C GLU A 551 -27.65 -11.45 -24.95
N ASP A 552 -28.24 -12.15 -25.92
CA ASP A 552 -29.63 -11.99 -26.40
C ASP A 552 -30.71 -12.22 -25.31
N LYS A 553 -30.36 -12.85 -24.19
CA LYS A 553 -31.26 -13.16 -23.07
C LYS A 553 -30.89 -12.45 -21.79
N ALA A 554 -29.66 -11.96 -21.66
CA ALA A 554 -29.21 -11.21 -20.50
C ALA A 554 -30.03 -9.92 -20.29
N GLU A 555 -30.59 -9.32 -21.35
CA GLU A 555 -31.53 -8.19 -21.23
C GLU A 555 -32.76 -8.53 -20.36
N ALA A 556 -33.19 -9.79 -20.29
CA ALA A 556 -34.31 -10.20 -19.44
C ALA A 556 -33.98 -10.15 -17.93
N MET A 557 -32.71 -9.99 -17.55
CA MET A 557 -32.29 -9.73 -16.17
C MET A 557 -32.42 -8.23 -15.77
N SER A 558 -32.64 -7.33 -16.73
CA SER A 558 -32.86 -5.91 -16.46
C SER A 558 -34.08 -5.70 -15.55
N GLY A 559 -33.96 -4.81 -14.56
CA GLY A 559 -34.95 -4.61 -13.48
C GLY A 559 -34.95 -5.69 -12.38
N HIS A 560 -34.24 -6.79 -12.56
CA HIS A 560 -34.11 -7.87 -11.57
C HIS A 560 -32.75 -7.87 -10.83
N ILE A 561 -31.81 -7.02 -11.24
CA ILE A 561 -30.42 -6.98 -10.77
C ILE A 561 -30.30 -6.80 -9.25
N ASP A 562 -30.99 -5.81 -8.67
CA ASP A 562 -30.98 -5.57 -7.22
C ASP A 562 -31.52 -6.79 -6.45
N GLN A 563 -32.57 -7.44 -6.94
CA GLN A 563 -33.17 -8.61 -6.29
C GLN A 563 -32.20 -9.80 -6.29
N PHE A 564 -31.49 -10.02 -7.39
CA PHE A 564 -30.47 -11.05 -7.51
C PHE A 564 -29.22 -10.77 -6.65
N LEU A 565 -28.75 -9.53 -6.60
CA LEU A 565 -27.65 -9.12 -5.74
C LEU A 565 -28.00 -9.23 -4.25
N ILE A 566 -29.24 -8.90 -3.86
CA ILE A 566 -29.75 -9.13 -2.50
C ILE A 566 -29.81 -10.63 -2.18
N ALA A 567 -30.36 -11.46 -3.06
CA ALA A 567 -30.47 -12.91 -2.85
C ALA A 567 -29.09 -13.58 -2.72
N THR A 568 -28.14 -13.22 -3.58
CA THR A 568 -26.76 -13.73 -3.52
C THR A 568 -26.00 -13.22 -2.29
N PHE A 569 -26.18 -11.96 -1.88
CA PHE A 569 -25.63 -11.45 -0.61
C PHE A 569 -26.24 -12.14 0.62
N MET A 570 -27.56 -12.39 0.62
CA MET A 570 -28.23 -13.17 1.66
C MET A 570 -27.64 -14.59 1.75
N GLN A 571 -27.32 -15.23 0.61
CA GLN A 571 -26.66 -16.53 0.60
C GLN A 571 -25.22 -16.47 1.14
N LEU A 572 -24.42 -15.46 0.78
CA LEU A 572 -23.11 -15.24 1.40
C LEU A 572 -23.23 -15.08 2.93
N ARG A 573 -24.26 -14.36 3.40
CA ARG A 573 -24.53 -14.18 4.83
C ARG A 573 -24.99 -15.47 5.54
N LEU A 574 -25.74 -16.34 4.87
CA LEU A 574 -26.11 -17.67 5.37
C LEU A 574 -24.88 -18.59 5.45
N ILE A 575 -23.97 -18.54 4.48
CA ILE A 575 -22.71 -19.27 4.54
C ILE A 575 -21.87 -18.80 5.73
N TYR A 576 -21.67 -17.48 5.86
CA TYR A 576 -20.84 -16.88 6.91
C TYR A 576 -21.34 -17.18 8.34
N ASN A 577 -22.66 -17.13 8.58
CA ASN A 577 -23.25 -17.28 9.91
C ASN A 577 -23.70 -18.72 10.24
N THR A 578 -24.09 -19.52 9.25
CA THR A 578 -24.77 -20.80 9.47
C THR A 578 -23.97 -21.97 8.90
N HIS A 579 -23.69 -22.02 7.60
CA HIS A 579 -22.97 -23.17 7.03
C HIS A 579 -21.51 -23.28 7.53
N MET A 580 -20.84 -22.15 7.79
CA MET A 580 -19.50 -22.12 8.42
C MET A 580 -19.51 -22.34 9.94
N ALA A 581 -20.67 -22.61 10.54
CA ALA A 581 -20.82 -22.92 11.97
C ALA A 581 -21.32 -24.37 12.22
N ASP A 582 -21.66 -25.13 11.16
CA ASP A 582 -22.07 -26.53 11.27
C ASP A 582 -20.95 -27.46 10.79
N ASP A 583 -20.19 -28.01 11.73
CA ASP A 583 -19.11 -28.99 11.51
C ASP A 583 -19.57 -30.29 10.79
N ARG A 584 -20.88 -30.46 10.55
CA ARG A 584 -21.44 -31.61 9.82
C ARG A 584 -21.41 -31.44 8.29
N LEU A 585 -21.21 -30.23 7.78
CA LEU A 585 -21.21 -29.94 6.35
C LEU A 585 -19.80 -30.11 5.74
N ASP A 586 -19.72 -30.68 4.54
CA ASP A 586 -18.44 -30.75 3.82
C ASP A 586 -18.02 -29.35 3.37
N LYS A 587 -16.86 -28.89 3.86
CA LYS A 587 -16.23 -27.62 3.46
C LYS A 587 -16.07 -27.50 1.95
N LYS A 588 -15.98 -28.62 1.21
CA LYS A 588 -15.90 -28.66 -0.25
C LYS A 588 -17.22 -28.28 -0.93
N ASP A 589 -18.37 -28.59 -0.33
CA ASP A 589 -19.68 -28.15 -0.84
C ASP A 589 -19.94 -26.68 -0.54
N ILE A 590 -19.51 -26.20 0.64
CA ILE A 590 -19.52 -24.78 0.98
C ILE A 590 -18.63 -23.98 0.00
N PHE A 591 -17.44 -24.49 -0.33
CA PHE A 591 -16.54 -23.87 -1.31
C PHE A 591 -17.11 -23.86 -2.74
N LYS A 592 -17.83 -24.92 -3.16
CA LYS A 592 -18.58 -24.92 -4.43
C LYS A 592 -19.62 -23.81 -4.45
N LEU A 593 -20.44 -23.69 -3.39
CA LEU A 593 -21.47 -22.65 -3.31
C LEU A 593 -20.87 -21.23 -3.37
N TYR A 594 -19.79 -20.96 -2.62
CA TYR A 594 -19.05 -19.70 -2.76
C TYR A 594 -18.55 -19.46 -4.19
N SER A 595 -17.98 -20.49 -4.84
CA SER A 595 -17.48 -20.40 -6.21
C SER A 595 -18.59 -20.11 -7.22
N CYS A 596 -19.78 -20.72 -7.05
CA CYS A 596 -20.96 -20.44 -7.87
C CYS A 596 -21.48 -19.01 -7.69
N ILE A 597 -21.52 -18.49 -6.45
CA ILE A 597 -21.96 -17.11 -6.17
C ILE A 597 -20.98 -16.09 -6.76
N ILE A 598 -19.69 -16.22 -6.47
CA ILE A 598 -18.67 -15.28 -6.94
C ILE A 598 -18.51 -15.36 -8.46
N GLY A 599 -18.65 -16.55 -9.06
CA GLY A 599 -18.72 -16.74 -10.51
C GLY A 599 -19.90 -15.99 -11.15
N ASN A 600 -21.11 -16.19 -10.63
CA ASN A 600 -22.32 -15.48 -11.08
C ASN A 600 -22.19 -13.95 -10.98
N MET A 601 -21.68 -13.45 -9.85
CA MET A 601 -21.42 -12.03 -9.67
C MET A 601 -20.37 -11.51 -10.66
N LEU A 602 -19.32 -12.28 -10.96
CA LEU A 602 -18.33 -11.93 -11.97
C LEU A 602 -18.91 -11.91 -13.39
N SER A 603 -19.80 -12.85 -13.74
CA SER A 603 -20.54 -12.85 -15.02
C SER A 603 -21.39 -11.58 -15.15
N LEU A 604 -22.19 -11.25 -14.12
CA LEU A 604 -23.02 -10.05 -14.08
C LEU A 604 -22.19 -8.75 -14.19
N PHE A 605 -21.18 -8.56 -13.33
CA PHE A 605 -20.34 -7.36 -13.33
C PHE A 605 -19.35 -7.30 -14.51
N ASN A 606 -19.40 -8.24 -15.45
CA ASN A 606 -18.76 -8.11 -16.76
C ASN A 606 -19.68 -7.42 -17.80
N MET A 607 -21.00 -7.37 -17.57
CA MET A 607 -21.99 -6.71 -18.43
C MET A 607 -22.29 -5.28 -17.94
N GLU A 608 -21.74 -4.28 -18.61
CA GLU A 608 -21.77 -2.88 -18.15
C GLU A 608 -23.17 -2.23 -18.13
N SER A 609 -24.11 -2.74 -18.92
CA SER A 609 -25.52 -2.32 -18.88
C SER A 609 -26.17 -2.73 -17.55
N LEU A 610 -26.21 -4.03 -17.27
CA LEU A 610 -26.81 -4.60 -16.06
C LEU A 610 -26.08 -4.15 -14.78
N ALA A 611 -24.75 -4.07 -14.82
CA ALA A 611 -23.94 -3.63 -13.68
C ALA A 611 -24.27 -2.19 -13.21
N ARG A 612 -24.74 -1.32 -14.12
CA ARG A 612 -25.15 0.06 -13.79
C ARG A 612 -26.54 0.18 -13.17
N GLU A 613 -27.38 -0.84 -13.27
CA GLU A 613 -28.70 -0.85 -12.63
C GLU A 613 -28.63 -1.01 -11.11
N ALA A 614 -27.51 -1.57 -10.59
CA ALA A 614 -27.33 -1.85 -9.17
C ALA A 614 -27.42 -0.57 -8.31
N SER A 615 -28.32 -0.57 -7.32
CA SER A 615 -28.56 0.59 -6.49
C SER A 615 -27.49 0.78 -5.41
N MET A 616 -27.33 2.03 -4.96
CA MET A 616 -26.35 2.40 -3.93
C MET A 616 -26.48 1.60 -2.62
N GLY A 617 -27.70 1.23 -2.21
CA GLY A 617 -27.92 0.40 -1.02
C GLY A 617 -27.41 -1.03 -1.21
N VAL A 618 -27.77 -1.64 -2.34
CA VAL A 618 -27.33 -3.00 -2.68
C VAL A 618 -25.82 -3.07 -2.90
N LEU A 619 -25.22 -2.07 -3.55
CA LEU A 619 -23.77 -1.96 -3.72
C LEU A 619 -23.04 -1.75 -2.38
N LYS A 620 -23.62 -1.00 -1.43
CA LYS A 620 -23.06 -0.84 -0.08
C LYS A 620 -23.02 -2.18 0.67
N ASP A 621 -24.13 -2.90 0.70
CA ASP A 621 -24.24 -4.17 1.42
C ASP A 621 -23.40 -5.27 0.76
N LEU A 622 -23.34 -5.30 -0.57
CA LEU A 622 -22.43 -6.16 -1.34
C LEU A 622 -20.96 -5.87 -0.99
N MET A 623 -20.53 -4.60 -1.06
CA MET A 623 -19.16 -4.22 -0.73
C MET A 623 -18.80 -4.51 0.73
N HIS A 624 -19.74 -4.34 1.67
CA HIS A 624 -19.57 -4.80 3.04
C HIS A 624 -19.35 -6.31 3.08
N GLY A 625 -20.22 -7.11 2.45
CA GLY A 625 -20.12 -8.56 2.42
C GLY A 625 -18.80 -9.09 1.86
N LEU A 626 -18.36 -8.55 0.71
CA LEU A 626 -17.11 -8.95 0.07
C LEU A 626 -15.87 -8.58 0.92
N ILE A 627 -15.85 -7.39 1.54
CA ILE A 627 -14.74 -6.97 2.42
C ILE A 627 -14.74 -7.77 3.73
N THR A 628 -15.91 -8.10 4.31
CA THR A 628 -15.99 -9.01 5.48
C THR A 628 -15.49 -10.41 5.12
N LEU A 629 -15.86 -10.94 3.95
CA LEU A 629 -15.42 -12.26 3.48
C LEU A 629 -13.89 -12.33 3.25
N MET A 630 -13.28 -11.24 2.77
CA MET A 630 -11.82 -11.11 2.64
C MET A 630 -11.07 -11.03 3.97
N LEU A 631 -11.75 -10.79 5.09
CA LEU A 631 -11.16 -10.66 6.42
C LEU A 631 -11.50 -11.83 7.37
N ASP A 632 -12.21 -12.85 6.88
CA ASP A 632 -12.58 -14.02 7.67
C ASP A 632 -11.48 -15.08 7.66
N ALA A 633 -10.74 -15.20 8.76
CA ALA A 633 -9.68 -16.19 8.94
C ALA A 633 -10.16 -17.64 8.69
N ARG A 634 -11.45 -17.94 8.92
CA ARG A 634 -12.02 -19.28 8.65
C ARG A 634 -11.98 -19.64 7.16
N VAL A 635 -11.88 -18.65 6.27
CA VAL A 635 -11.73 -18.86 4.82
C VAL A 635 -10.27 -19.13 4.45
N GLU A 636 -9.30 -18.63 5.21
CA GLU A 636 -7.88 -18.96 5.01
C GLU A 636 -7.56 -20.41 5.39
N ASP A 637 -8.27 -20.99 6.36
CA ASP A 637 -8.16 -22.38 6.82
C ASP A 637 -8.79 -23.42 5.87
N ILE A 638 -9.30 -23.03 4.70
CA ILE A 638 -9.96 -23.92 3.74
C ILE A 638 -9.01 -24.26 2.59
N GLU A 639 -9.03 -25.53 2.15
CA GLU A 639 -8.37 -25.99 0.93
C GLU A 639 -8.83 -25.13 -0.27
N ASP A 640 -7.89 -24.49 -0.96
CA ASP A 640 -8.14 -23.46 -2.00
C ASP A 640 -8.83 -22.15 -1.55
N GLY A 641 -8.97 -21.87 -0.26
CA GLY A 641 -9.50 -20.61 0.27
C GLY A 641 -8.76 -19.35 -0.22
N GLN A 642 -7.44 -19.45 -0.41
CA GLN A 642 -6.61 -18.41 -1.03
C GLN A 642 -6.89 -18.21 -2.53
N GLN A 643 -7.54 -19.15 -3.23
CA GLN A 643 -8.09 -18.91 -4.57
C GLN A 643 -9.39 -18.10 -4.48
N LEU A 644 -10.29 -18.47 -3.56
CA LEU A 644 -11.55 -17.73 -3.34
C LEU A 644 -11.28 -16.26 -2.99
N ILE A 645 -10.34 -15.97 -2.09
CA ILE A 645 -9.95 -14.59 -1.75
C ILE A 645 -9.45 -13.81 -2.97
N ARG A 646 -8.73 -14.45 -3.92
CA ARG A 646 -8.32 -13.81 -5.19
C ARG A 646 -9.53 -13.52 -6.09
N SER A 647 -10.48 -14.45 -6.20
CA SER A 647 -11.72 -14.25 -6.97
C SER A 647 -12.60 -13.15 -6.37
N VAL A 648 -12.68 -13.05 -5.05
CA VAL A 648 -13.38 -11.94 -4.35
C VAL A 648 -12.69 -10.60 -4.58
N ASN A 649 -11.35 -10.54 -4.55
CA ASN A 649 -10.61 -9.33 -4.91
C ASN A 649 -10.86 -8.90 -6.38
N LEU A 650 -10.90 -9.85 -7.32
CA LEU A 650 -11.22 -9.58 -8.72
C LEU A 650 -12.66 -9.06 -8.88
N LEU A 651 -13.61 -9.62 -8.13
CA LEU A 651 -14.99 -9.14 -8.11
C LEU A 651 -15.09 -7.74 -7.55
N VAL A 652 -14.46 -7.44 -6.41
CA VAL A 652 -14.40 -6.07 -5.85
C VAL A 652 -13.87 -5.08 -6.88
N VAL A 653 -12.83 -5.44 -7.64
CA VAL A 653 -12.32 -4.60 -8.73
C VAL A 653 -13.36 -4.40 -9.84
N LYS A 654 -14.04 -5.46 -10.29
CA LYS A 654 -15.11 -5.39 -11.30
C LYS A 654 -16.29 -4.53 -10.86
N VAL A 655 -16.72 -4.64 -9.60
CA VAL A 655 -17.79 -3.81 -9.02
C VAL A 655 -17.41 -2.33 -9.08
N LEU A 656 -16.18 -1.96 -8.68
CA LEU A 656 -15.72 -0.57 -8.74
C LEU A 656 -15.65 -0.01 -10.18
N GLU A 657 -15.26 -0.84 -11.14
CA GLU A 657 -15.03 -0.44 -12.54
C GLU A 657 -16.29 -0.45 -13.42
N LYS A 658 -17.31 -1.26 -13.10
CA LYS A 658 -18.50 -1.46 -13.96
C LYS A 658 -19.83 -1.02 -13.35
N SER A 659 -19.92 -0.76 -12.05
CA SER A 659 -21.13 -0.17 -11.44
C SER A 659 -21.34 1.28 -11.87
N ASP A 660 -22.54 1.82 -11.63
CA ASP A 660 -22.73 3.27 -11.68
C ASP A 660 -21.77 3.98 -10.71
N GLN A 661 -21.05 4.96 -11.24
CA GLN A 661 -19.94 5.64 -10.58
C GLN A 661 -20.42 6.57 -9.46
N THR A 662 -21.66 7.06 -9.54
CA THR A 662 -22.26 7.81 -8.43
C THR A 662 -22.65 6.85 -7.29
N ASN A 663 -23.43 5.82 -7.58
CA ASN A 663 -23.94 4.86 -6.61
C ASN A 663 -22.81 4.17 -5.83
N ILE A 664 -21.75 3.70 -6.51
CA ILE A 664 -20.63 3.02 -5.84
C ILE A 664 -19.78 3.98 -4.99
N LEU A 665 -19.59 5.23 -5.42
CA LEU A 665 -18.85 6.22 -4.64
C LEU A 665 -19.64 6.66 -3.39
N SER A 666 -20.94 6.92 -3.53
CA SER A 666 -21.86 7.11 -2.40
C SER A 666 -21.85 5.93 -1.43
N ALA A 667 -21.94 4.69 -1.95
CA ALA A 667 -21.93 3.46 -1.14
C ALA A 667 -20.66 3.34 -0.30
N LEU A 668 -19.49 3.59 -0.89
CA LEU A 668 -18.20 3.56 -0.20
C LEU A 668 -18.05 4.69 0.85
N LEU A 669 -18.59 5.89 0.59
CA LEU A 669 -18.57 6.99 1.56
C LEU A 669 -19.41 6.67 2.80
N VAL A 670 -20.62 6.14 2.61
CA VAL A 670 -21.47 5.69 3.72
C VAL A 670 -20.86 4.48 4.44
N LEU A 671 -20.29 3.51 3.71
CA LEU A 671 -19.64 2.35 4.31
C LEU A 671 -18.41 2.75 5.15
N LEU A 672 -17.64 3.76 4.72
CA LEU A 672 -16.55 4.32 5.54
C LEU A 672 -17.10 4.99 6.80
N GLN A 673 -18.18 5.77 6.69
CA GLN A 673 -18.83 6.41 7.83
C GLN A 673 -19.25 5.39 8.89
N ASP A 674 -19.98 4.35 8.47
CA ASP A 674 -20.49 3.29 9.35
C ASP A 674 -19.35 2.50 10.02
N SER A 675 -18.26 2.24 9.29
CA SER A 675 -17.07 1.57 9.84
C SER A 675 -16.33 2.38 10.92
N LEU A 676 -16.52 3.71 10.94
CA LEU A 676 -15.88 4.64 11.88
C LEU A 676 -16.81 5.04 13.05
N THR A 677 -18.14 4.94 12.89
CA THR A 677 -19.09 5.12 13.99
C THR A 677 -19.26 3.87 14.84
N THR A 678 -19.12 2.69 14.24
CA THR A 678 -19.35 1.40 14.91
C THR A 678 -18.16 1.01 15.79
N SER A 679 -18.33 0.96 17.11
CA SER A 679 -17.24 0.73 18.07
C SER A 679 -16.60 -0.68 18.01
N SER A 680 -17.17 -1.60 17.23
CA SER A 680 -16.62 -2.93 16.93
C SER A 680 -15.98 -3.04 15.52
N GLY A 681 -15.88 -1.93 14.78
CA GLY A 681 -15.27 -1.91 13.44
C GLY A 681 -13.79 -2.29 13.46
N SER A 682 -13.41 -3.31 12.68
CA SER A 682 -12.00 -3.69 12.50
C SER A 682 -11.25 -2.57 11.77
N PRO A 683 -10.05 -2.14 12.23
CA PRO A 683 -9.29 -1.10 11.54
C PRO A 683 -8.97 -1.49 10.08
N MET A 684 -8.71 -2.78 9.83
CA MET A 684 -8.39 -3.29 8.48
C MET A 684 -9.60 -3.23 7.53
N PHE A 685 -10.83 -3.30 8.04
CA PHE A 685 -12.04 -3.09 7.24
C PHE A 685 -12.10 -1.64 6.72
N SER A 686 -11.92 -0.66 7.61
CA SER A 686 -11.88 0.76 7.21
C SER A 686 -10.73 1.06 6.24
N GLU A 687 -9.59 0.37 6.39
CA GLU A 687 -8.44 0.49 5.47
C GLU A 687 -8.76 -0.05 4.07
N LEU A 688 -9.44 -1.20 3.95
CA LEU A 688 -9.88 -1.74 2.67
C LEU A 688 -10.92 -0.85 1.98
N VAL A 689 -11.86 -0.27 2.74
CA VAL A 689 -12.81 0.73 2.20
C VAL A 689 -12.07 1.99 1.72
N MET A 690 -11.07 2.48 2.46
CA MET A 690 -10.24 3.61 2.00
C MET A 690 -9.42 3.27 0.75
N LYS A 691 -8.89 2.04 0.61
CA LYS A 691 -8.23 1.57 -0.63
C LYS A 691 -9.19 1.54 -1.82
N CYS A 692 -10.45 1.14 -1.62
CA CYS A 692 -11.49 1.21 -2.66
C CYS A 692 -11.78 2.67 -3.06
N LEU A 693 -11.97 3.58 -2.09
CA LEU A 693 -12.12 5.01 -2.34
C LEU A 693 -10.92 5.62 -3.10
N TRP A 694 -9.68 5.24 -2.76
CA TRP A 694 -8.49 5.69 -3.49
C TRP A 694 -8.43 5.14 -4.93
N ARG A 695 -9.00 3.96 -5.20
CA ARG A 695 -9.17 3.46 -6.58
C ARG A 695 -10.17 4.33 -7.34
N MET A 696 -11.34 4.62 -6.76
CA MET A 696 -12.34 5.52 -7.37
C MET A 696 -11.78 6.93 -7.64
N ILE A 697 -11.04 7.52 -6.69
CA ILE A 697 -10.41 8.84 -6.85
C ILE A 697 -9.39 8.87 -8.01
N ARG A 698 -8.80 7.72 -8.39
CA ARG A 698 -7.89 7.61 -9.55
C ARG A 698 -8.63 7.49 -10.89
N PHE A 699 -9.80 6.84 -10.92
CA PHE A 699 -10.67 6.79 -12.12
C PHE A 699 -11.48 8.08 -12.33
N LEU A 700 -11.66 8.88 -11.28
CA LEU A 700 -12.41 10.13 -11.30
C LEU A 700 -12.13 11.10 -12.47
N PRO A 701 -10.89 11.25 -13.00
CA PRO A 701 -10.63 12.09 -14.18
C PRO A 701 -11.32 11.62 -15.46
N GLU A 702 -11.56 10.32 -15.60
CA GLU A 702 -12.20 9.70 -16.78
C GLU A 702 -13.73 9.70 -16.63
N THR A 703 -14.23 9.60 -15.39
CA THR A 703 -15.66 9.45 -15.06
C THR A 703 -16.35 10.74 -14.58
N ILE A 704 -15.64 11.86 -14.45
CA ILE A 704 -16.21 13.13 -13.91
C ILE A 704 -17.47 13.61 -14.65
N ASN A 705 -17.60 13.31 -15.94
CA ASN A 705 -18.73 13.73 -16.78
C ASN A 705 -20.00 12.89 -16.59
N SER A 706 -19.93 11.74 -15.90
CA SER A 706 -21.08 10.86 -15.63
C SER A 706 -21.49 10.82 -14.15
N ILE A 707 -20.77 11.50 -13.26
CA ILE A 707 -21.01 11.48 -11.82
C ILE A 707 -21.92 12.64 -11.40
N ASN A 708 -22.95 12.35 -10.60
CA ASN A 708 -23.78 13.38 -9.97
C ASN A 708 -23.01 14.05 -8.81
N LEU A 709 -22.39 15.20 -9.10
CA LEU A 709 -21.56 15.94 -8.15
C LEU A 709 -22.33 16.41 -6.92
N ASP A 710 -23.58 16.87 -7.07
CA ASP A 710 -24.42 17.36 -5.98
C ASP A 710 -24.64 16.29 -4.91
N ARG A 711 -24.89 15.03 -5.32
CA ARG A 711 -25.04 13.89 -4.42
C ARG A 711 -23.74 13.53 -3.71
N ILE A 712 -22.61 13.48 -4.42
CA ILE A 712 -21.30 13.17 -3.81
C ILE A 712 -20.86 14.27 -2.83
N LEU A 713 -21.16 15.54 -3.12
CA LEU A 713 -20.88 16.66 -2.22
C LEU A 713 -21.78 16.63 -0.98
N LEU A 714 -23.05 16.21 -1.11
CA LEU A 714 -23.94 15.96 0.03
C LEU A 714 -23.42 14.80 0.92
N ASP A 715 -22.98 13.68 0.33
CA ASP A 715 -22.42 12.56 1.09
C ASP A 715 -21.15 12.94 1.86
N VAL A 716 -20.25 13.73 1.25
CA VAL A 716 -19.06 14.26 1.95
C VAL A 716 -19.43 15.31 3.01
N HIS A 717 -20.45 16.14 2.79
CA HIS A 717 -20.98 17.04 3.82
C HIS A 717 -21.51 16.25 5.03
N ASN A 718 -22.28 15.20 4.80
CA ASN A 718 -22.82 14.33 5.85
C ASN A 718 -21.68 13.66 6.65
N PHE A 719 -20.67 13.11 5.97
CA PHE A 719 -19.48 12.56 6.61
C PHE A 719 -18.76 13.58 7.51
N MET A 720 -18.55 14.81 7.01
CA MET A 720 -17.92 15.90 7.78
C MET A 720 -18.78 16.37 8.97
N LYS A 721 -20.11 16.29 8.86
CA LYS A 721 -21.07 16.62 9.92
C LYS A 721 -21.07 15.58 11.05
N VAL A 722 -20.90 14.30 10.72
CA VAL A 722 -20.76 13.19 11.69
C VAL A 722 -19.40 13.23 12.40
N PHE A 723 -18.33 13.60 11.66
CA PHE A 723 -16.96 13.71 12.16
C PHE A 723 -16.37 15.14 12.10
N PRO A 724 -16.77 16.05 13.03
CA PRO A 724 -16.07 17.32 13.22
C PRO A 724 -14.59 17.14 13.56
N LYS A 725 -13.79 18.18 13.30
CA LYS A 725 -12.32 18.19 13.50
C LYS A 725 -11.89 17.77 14.92
N GLU A 726 -12.73 18.02 15.90
CA GLU A 726 -12.50 17.79 17.32
C GLU A 726 -12.59 16.29 17.66
N LYS A 727 -13.59 15.58 17.11
CA LYS A 727 -13.67 14.11 17.19
C LYS A 727 -12.57 13.45 16.37
N LEU A 728 -12.24 14.01 15.20
CA LEU A 728 -11.20 13.48 14.33
C LEU A 728 -9.80 13.46 14.97
N LYS A 729 -9.51 14.40 15.90
CA LYS A 729 -8.27 14.38 16.71
C LYS A 729 -8.25 13.29 17.79
N GLN A 730 -9.38 12.66 18.11
CA GLN A 730 -9.47 11.57 19.09
C GLN A 730 -9.34 10.18 18.44
N LEU A 731 -9.58 10.08 17.12
CA LEU A 731 -9.25 8.89 16.34
C LEU A 731 -7.72 8.75 16.22
N LYS A 732 -7.20 7.53 16.42
CA LYS A 732 -5.75 7.24 16.32
C LYS A 732 -5.18 7.39 14.89
N SER A 733 -6.00 7.75 13.90
CA SER A 733 -5.63 7.81 12.48
C SER A 733 -6.28 9.00 11.77
N ASP A 734 -5.43 9.85 11.17
CA ASP A 734 -5.81 10.99 10.32
C ASP A 734 -6.15 10.56 8.87
N VAL A 735 -6.02 9.27 8.54
CA VAL A 735 -6.14 8.74 7.18
C VAL A 735 -7.56 8.91 6.58
N PRO A 736 -8.68 8.75 7.32
CA PRO A 736 -10.01 9.06 6.79
C PRO A 736 -10.16 10.54 6.38
N HIS A 737 -9.65 11.47 7.18
CA HIS A 737 -9.71 12.91 6.87
C HIS A 737 -8.86 13.25 5.63
N ARG A 738 -7.66 12.66 5.51
CA ARG A 738 -6.83 12.76 4.30
C ARG A 738 -7.54 12.19 3.07
N THR A 739 -8.29 11.10 3.21
CA THR A 739 -9.06 10.50 2.12
C THR A 739 -10.17 11.45 1.63
N MET A 740 -10.98 12.01 2.54
CA MET A 740 -12.00 13.02 2.18
C MET A 740 -11.38 14.27 1.55
N LYS A 741 -10.29 14.79 2.13
CA LYS A 741 -9.55 15.95 1.59
C LYS A 741 -8.98 15.66 0.19
N THR A 742 -8.55 14.43 -0.08
CA THR A 742 -8.01 14.03 -1.39
C THR A 742 -9.13 13.94 -2.43
N LEU A 743 -10.27 13.34 -2.09
CA LEU A 743 -11.47 13.34 -2.94
C LEU A 743 -11.89 14.77 -3.31
N LEU A 744 -12.06 15.64 -2.31
CA LEU A 744 -12.43 17.05 -2.52
C LEU A 744 -11.39 17.82 -3.35
N HIS A 745 -10.10 17.60 -3.13
CA HIS A 745 -9.05 18.25 -3.92
C HIS A 745 -9.08 17.79 -5.39
N THR A 746 -9.30 16.50 -5.67
CA THR A 746 -9.43 15.99 -7.04
C THR A 746 -10.71 16.50 -7.71
N LEU A 747 -11.86 16.49 -7.02
CA LEU A 747 -13.10 17.08 -7.52
C LEU A 747 -12.93 18.57 -7.86
N CYS A 748 -12.30 19.37 -6.98
CA CYS A 748 -11.98 20.78 -7.25
C CYS A 748 -11.07 20.95 -8.48
N LYS A 749 -10.05 20.09 -8.64
CA LYS A 749 -9.10 20.15 -9.76
C LYS A 749 -9.79 19.86 -11.10
N LEU A 750 -10.72 18.90 -11.14
CA LEU A 750 -11.40 18.49 -12.36
C LEU A 750 -12.57 19.42 -12.74
N THR A 751 -13.33 19.90 -11.75
CA THR A 751 -14.56 20.69 -11.97
C THR A 751 -14.30 22.20 -12.03
N GLY A 752 -13.19 22.67 -11.45
CA GLY A 752 -12.93 24.10 -11.29
C GLY A 752 -13.96 24.79 -10.39
N SER A 753 -14.17 26.10 -10.59
CA SER A 753 -15.06 26.92 -9.76
C SER A 753 -16.53 26.46 -9.76
N LYS A 754 -16.97 25.75 -10.81
CA LYS A 754 -18.34 25.23 -10.96
C LYS A 754 -18.75 24.28 -9.83
N ILE A 755 -17.80 23.69 -9.11
CA ILE A 755 -18.08 22.86 -7.93
C ILE A 755 -18.85 23.60 -6.81
N LEU A 756 -18.83 24.94 -6.80
CA LEU A 756 -19.59 25.76 -5.86
C LEU A 756 -21.07 25.97 -6.27
N ASP A 757 -21.41 25.61 -7.51
CA ASP A 757 -22.78 25.64 -8.05
C ASP A 757 -23.49 24.31 -7.75
N HIS A 758 -22.74 23.20 -7.76
CA HIS A 758 -23.15 21.84 -7.35
C HIS A 758 -23.36 21.65 -5.83
N LEU A 759 -23.56 22.74 -5.07
CA LEU A 759 -23.89 22.69 -3.64
C LEU A 759 -25.41 22.78 -3.40
N SER A 760 -26.22 22.52 -4.43
CA SER A 760 -27.68 22.74 -4.43
C SER A 760 -28.43 21.97 -3.34
N MET A 761 -27.99 20.75 -3.04
CA MET A 761 -28.64 19.83 -2.10
C MET A 761 -28.25 20.07 -0.63
N ILE A 762 -27.48 21.11 -0.31
CA ILE A 762 -27.00 21.39 1.06
C ILE A 762 -27.79 22.54 1.69
N GLU A 763 -28.78 22.19 2.51
CA GLU A 763 -29.73 23.10 3.17
C GLU A 763 -29.07 24.28 3.91
N ASN A 764 -27.93 24.04 4.56
CA ASN A 764 -27.24 25.02 5.41
C ASN A 764 -25.86 25.42 4.85
N ARG A 765 -25.88 26.01 3.64
CA ARG A 765 -24.68 26.48 2.91
C ARG A 765 -23.67 27.24 3.78
N ASN A 766 -24.14 28.26 4.52
CA ASN A 766 -23.26 29.19 5.25
C ASN A 766 -22.54 28.60 6.47
N ASP A 767 -23.06 27.50 7.04
CA ASP A 767 -22.50 26.83 8.23
C ASP A 767 -21.76 25.52 7.86
N SER A 768 -21.65 25.26 6.55
CA SER A 768 -21.05 24.03 6.01
C SER A 768 -19.51 24.10 6.06
N GLU A 769 -18.90 23.25 6.89
CA GLU A 769 -17.45 23.04 6.91
C GLU A 769 -16.89 22.71 5.52
N LEU A 770 -17.68 22.04 4.68
CA LEU A 770 -17.35 21.70 3.30
C LEU A 770 -17.19 22.95 2.43
N GLU A 771 -18.14 23.89 2.43
CA GLU A 771 -18.00 25.11 1.62
C GLU A 771 -16.81 25.96 2.13
N ALA A 772 -16.63 26.04 3.45
CA ALA A 772 -15.46 26.68 4.04
C ALA A 772 -14.12 25.96 3.70
N HIS A 773 -14.15 24.68 3.36
CA HIS A 773 -12.99 23.93 2.85
C HIS A 773 -12.75 24.22 1.36
N LEU A 774 -13.78 24.10 0.52
CA LEU A 774 -13.73 24.39 -0.91
C LEU A 774 -13.23 25.82 -1.19
N ARG A 775 -13.84 26.82 -0.54
CA ARG A 775 -13.43 28.24 -0.64
C ARG A 775 -12.00 28.49 -0.11
N ARG A 776 -11.45 27.62 0.74
CA ARG A 776 -10.04 27.70 1.18
C ARG A 776 -9.09 27.11 0.13
N ILE A 777 -9.46 26.02 -0.54
CA ILE A 777 -8.67 25.47 -1.66
C ILE A 777 -8.51 26.52 -2.76
N PHE A 778 -9.61 27.14 -3.23
CA PHE A 778 -9.53 28.19 -4.26
C PHE A 778 -8.76 29.45 -3.86
N LYS A 779 -8.54 29.71 -2.56
CA LYS A 779 -7.69 30.82 -2.08
C LYS A 779 -6.20 30.50 -2.05
N HIS A 780 -5.80 29.24 -2.20
CA HIS A 780 -4.39 28.82 -2.20
C HIS A 780 -3.94 28.16 -3.50
N SER A 781 -4.86 27.61 -4.31
CA SER A 781 -4.54 26.98 -5.59
C SER A 781 -4.61 27.97 -6.74
N ASN A 782 -3.46 28.55 -7.10
CA ASN A 782 -3.30 29.48 -8.22
C ASN A 782 -3.26 28.71 -9.57
N PHE A 783 -4.42 28.22 -10.03
CA PHE A 783 -4.54 27.45 -11.27
C PHE A 783 -4.39 28.34 -12.52
N PRO A 784 -3.56 27.96 -13.52
CA PRO A 784 -3.38 28.74 -14.73
C PRO A 784 -4.49 28.46 -15.76
N GLY A 785 -5.12 29.52 -16.26
CA GLY A 785 -5.81 29.53 -17.56
C GLY A 785 -7.26 29.00 -17.59
N ILE A 786 -8.21 29.90 -17.46
CA ILE A 786 -9.32 30.11 -18.43
C ILE A 786 -9.84 31.53 -18.21
N LYS A 787 -10.01 32.30 -19.29
CA LYS A 787 -10.77 33.55 -19.26
C LYS A 787 -12.21 33.21 -19.62
N SER A 788 -13.16 33.56 -18.76
CA SER A 788 -14.58 33.61 -19.11
C SER A 788 -15.08 35.06 -18.96
N ASP A 789 -16.11 35.40 -19.73
CA ASP A 789 -16.50 36.79 -19.98
C ASP A 789 -17.43 37.38 -18.90
N ARG A 790 -17.67 38.70 -18.97
CA ARG A 790 -18.50 39.46 -18.03
C ARG A 790 -19.99 39.22 -18.24
N GLY A 791 -20.64 38.67 -17.22
CA GLY A 791 -22.08 38.85 -16.98
C GLY A 791 -22.30 39.79 -15.78
N THR A 792 -23.15 40.82 -15.93
CA THR A 792 -23.47 41.79 -14.87
C THR A 792 -24.69 41.39 -14.07
N GLU A 793 -24.64 41.55 -12.74
CA GLU A 793 -25.74 42.16 -11.98
C GLU A 793 -25.25 42.78 -10.66
N LYS A 794 -26.13 43.53 -9.96
CA LYS A 794 -25.77 44.40 -8.82
C LYS A 794 -26.44 43.96 -7.51
N GLY A 795 -25.68 44.04 -6.41
CA GLY A 795 -26.21 44.05 -5.04
C GLY A 795 -25.14 44.55 -4.07
N GLN A 796 -25.47 45.50 -3.20
CA GLN A 796 -24.57 46.03 -2.17
C GLN A 796 -25.00 45.52 -0.79
N ASP A 797 -24.03 45.09 0.03
CA ASP A 797 -23.70 45.80 1.27
C ASP A 797 -22.33 45.33 1.81
N ASP A 798 -21.44 46.25 2.22
CA ASP A 798 -20.05 45.90 2.61
C ASP A 798 -19.68 46.41 4.01
N ARG A 799 -20.17 45.70 5.03
CA ARG A 799 -19.68 45.87 6.42
C ARG A 799 -18.39 45.08 6.63
N MET A 800 -17.27 45.72 6.30
CA MET A 800 -15.92 45.18 6.51
C MET A 800 -15.71 44.74 7.98
N SER A 801 -15.35 43.46 8.18
CA SER A 801 -15.26 42.88 9.51
C SER A 801 -14.10 43.46 10.35
N LYS A 802 -14.37 43.74 11.64
CA LYS A 802 -13.47 44.43 12.58
C LYS A 802 -12.09 43.74 12.76
N ALA A 803 -11.97 42.46 12.42
CA ALA A 803 -10.69 41.74 12.37
C ALA A 803 -9.77 42.26 11.25
N LYS A 804 -10.27 42.42 10.02
CA LYS A 804 -9.47 42.91 8.88
C LYS A 804 -8.92 44.33 9.13
N VAL A 805 -9.70 45.16 9.84
CA VAL A 805 -9.32 46.50 10.30
C VAL A 805 -8.08 46.44 11.20
N SER A 806 -8.05 45.48 12.14
CA SER A 806 -6.90 45.21 13.02
C SER A 806 -5.67 44.71 12.26
N ASP A 807 -5.86 43.80 11.30
CA ASP A 807 -4.76 43.21 10.51
C ASP A 807 -4.06 44.28 9.65
N ILE A 808 -4.83 45.15 9.00
CA ILE A 808 -4.30 46.24 8.16
C ILE A 808 -3.52 47.26 9.00
N LEU A 809 -4.05 47.68 10.16
CA LEU A 809 -3.33 48.57 11.08
C LEU A 809 -2.02 47.94 11.59
N SER A 810 -2.02 46.63 11.84
CA SER A 810 -0.84 45.90 12.31
C SER A 810 0.28 45.86 11.25
N GLU A 811 -0.06 45.66 9.97
CA GLU A 811 0.88 45.77 8.85
C GLU A 811 1.44 47.20 8.69
N ILE A 812 0.59 48.22 8.82
CA ILE A 812 1.02 49.64 8.73
C ILE A 812 2.00 50.00 9.86
N PHE A 813 1.70 49.67 11.12
CA PHE A 813 2.64 49.91 12.23
C PHE A 813 3.95 49.14 12.09
N LYS A 814 3.90 47.92 11.52
CA LYS A 814 5.09 47.11 11.21
C LYS A 814 5.96 47.72 10.11
N LYS A 815 5.37 48.33 9.06
CA LYS A 815 6.09 49.15 8.07
C LYS A 815 6.78 50.36 8.73
N ILE A 816 6.07 51.08 9.61
CA ILE A 816 6.63 52.24 10.35
C ILE A 816 7.79 51.81 11.27
N GLY A 817 7.75 50.60 11.83
CA GLY A 817 8.85 50.03 12.62
C GLY A 817 10.13 49.71 11.82
N SER A 818 10.05 49.63 10.48
CA SER A 818 11.20 49.41 9.60
C SER A 818 11.90 50.72 9.24
N LYS A 819 13.23 50.71 9.11
CA LYS A 819 14.04 51.91 8.80
C LYS A 819 13.98 52.36 7.34
N GLU A 820 13.49 51.50 6.44
CA GLU A 820 13.51 51.75 4.99
C GLU A 820 12.13 52.21 4.49
N ASN A 821 11.04 51.62 5.00
CA ASN A 821 9.67 51.94 4.58
C ASN A 821 8.95 52.91 5.53
N THR A 822 9.67 53.62 6.41
CA THR A 822 9.06 54.45 7.47
C THR A 822 8.14 55.56 6.93
N LYS A 823 8.57 56.28 5.87
CA LYS A 823 7.77 57.38 5.28
C LYS A 823 6.56 56.84 4.49
N GLU A 824 6.68 55.65 3.89
CA GLU A 824 5.56 54.96 3.23
C GLU A 824 4.49 54.57 4.26
N GLY A 825 4.86 53.86 5.33
CA GLY A 825 3.93 53.46 6.39
C GLY A 825 3.26 54.63 7.10
N LEU A 826 3.96 55.76 7.32
CA LEU A 826 3.36 56.98 7.86
C LEU A 826 2.36 57.63 6.88
N THR A 827 2.56 57.49 5.57
CA THR A 827 1.64 57.98 4.55
C THR A 827 0.38 57.11 4.46
N GLU A 828 0.55 55.77 4.49
CA GLU A 828 -0.56 54.83 4.59
C GLU A 828 -1.40 55.06 5.86
N LEU A 829 -0.76 55.34 7.00
CA LEU A 829 -1.46 55.65 8.25
C LEU A 829 -2.25 56.98 8.17
N TYR A 830 -1.71 58.00 7.51
CA TYR A 830 -2.42 59.27 7.28
C TYR A 830 -3.67 59.07 6.41
N GLU A 831 -3.53 58.35 5.29
CA GLU A 831 -4.65 58.08 4.39
C GLU A 831 -5.69 57.14 5.04
N TYR A 832 -5.26 56.19 5.87
CA TYR A 832 -6.16 55.35 6.66
C TYR A 832 -6.99 56.20 7.65
N LYS A 833 -6.33 57.10 8.40
CA LYS A 833 -7.00 58.02 9.34
C LYS A 833 -7.97 58.99 8.64
N GLN A 834 -7.62 59.46 7.44
CA GLN A 834 -8.49 60.32 6.64
C GLN A 834 -9.70 59.56 6.05
N LYS A 835 -9.57 58.24 5.82
CA LYS A 835 -10.61 57.38 5.22
C LYS A 835 -11.56 56.76 6.24
N TYR A 836 -11.16 56.69 7.51
CA TYR A 836 -11.94 56.18 8.63
C TYR A 836 -11.82 57.11 9.85
N SER A 837 -12.63 58.18 9.89
CA SER A 837 -12.65 59.18 10.98
C SER A 837 -12.86 58.60 12.37
N ASP A 838 -13.58 57.49 12.44
CA ASP A 838 -14.09 56.88 13.68
C ASP A 838 -13.20 55.72 14.16
N ALA A 839 -12.02 55.54 13.55
CA ALA A 839 -11.08 54.47 13.88
C ALA A 839 -10.24 54.81 15.13
N ASP A 840 -10.57 54.19 16.26
CA ASP A 840 -9.79 54.31 17.50
C ASP A 840 -8.38 53.69 17.35
N LEU A 841 -7.36 54.54 17.50
CA LEU A 841 -5.93 54.18 17.42
C LEU A 841 -5.29 53.94 18.79
N GLU A 842 -5.96 54.29 19.91
CA GLU A 842 -5.38 54.09 21.24
C GLU A 842 -4.97 52.65 21.55
N PRO A 843 -5.76 51.59 21.21
CA PRO A 843 -5.43 50.21 21.58
C PRO A 843 -4.09 49.73 21.03
N PHE A 844 -3.70 50.20 19.84
CA PHE A 844 -2.43 49.86 19.20
C PHE A 844 -1.28 50.73 19.71
N LEU A 845 -1.53 52.03 19.91
CA LEU A 845 -0.51 52.96 20.42
C LEU A 845 -0.14 52.66 21.89
N ARG A 846 -1.10 52.29 22.75
CA ARG A 846 -0.92 52.08 24.19
C ARG A 846 0.11 50.99 24.54
N ASN A 847 0.35 50.04 23.63
CA ASN A 847 1.36 48.97 23.79
C ASN A 847 2.73 49.30 23.15
N THR A 848 2.91 50.51 22.60
CA THR A 848 4.19 50.98 22.01
C THR A 848 4.88 52.00 22.90
N SER A 849 6.18 52.25 22.68
CA SER A 849 6.94 53.18 23.52
C SER A 849 6.56 54.64 23.25
N GLN A 850 6.63 55.49 24.28
CA GLN A 850 6.37 56.94 24.15
C GLN A 850 7.22 57.62 23.07
N PHE A 851 8.44 57.13 22.83
CA PHE A 851 9.32 57.63 21.78
C PHE A 851 8.79 57.29 20.37
N PHE A 852 8.18 56.11 20.20
CA PHE A 852 7.53 55.70 18.95
C PHE A 852 6.19 56.42 18.74
N GLN A 853 5.37 56.55 19.79
CA GLN A 853 4.13 57.36 19.76
C GLN A 853 4.43 58.81 19.32
N SER A 854 5.40 59.46 19.97
CA SER A 854 5.85 60.83 19.64
C SER A 854 6.41 60.95 18.22
N TYR A 855 7.02 59.88 17.71
CA TYR A 855 7.54 59.83 16.34
C TYR A 855 6.41 59.72 15.31
N VAL A 856 5.41 58.88 15.56
CA VAL A 856 4.22 58.75 14.69
C VAL A 856 3.43 60.05 14.64
N GLU A 857 3.13 60.68 15.78
CA GLU A 857 2.43 61.98 15.81
C GLU A 857 3.16 63.09 15.04
N ARG A 858 4.50 63.13 15.17
CA ARG A 858 5.33 64.11 14.47
C ARG A 858 5.39 63.82 12.97
N GLY A 859 5.47 62.54 12.58
CA GLY A 859 5.44 62.10 11.19
C GLY A 859 4.12 62.46 10.50
N LEU A 860 2.99 62.21 11.15
CA LEU A 860 1.66 62.56 10.64
C LEU A 860 1.51 64.08 10.45
N ARG A 861 1.91 64.91 11.43
CA ARG A 861 1.90 66.39 11.29
C ARG A 861 2.80 66.92 10.16
N VAL A 862 3.92 66.25 9.88
CA VAL A 862 4.77 66.60 8.72
C VAL A 862 4.07 66.26 7.40
N ILE A 863 3.43 65.10 7.28
CA ILE A 863 2.70 64.70 6.06
C ILE A 863 1.49 65.59 5.80
N GLU A 864 0.79 65.99 6.86
CA GLU A 864 -0.33 66.94 6.83
C GLU A 864 0.12 68.29 6.24
N SER A 865 1.20 68.88 6.77
CA SER A 865 1.77 70.13 6.25
C SER A 865 2.41 70.01 4.85
N GLU A 866 3.00 68.85 4.49
CA GLU A 866 3.46 68.57 3.12
C GLU A 866 2.30 68.52 2.09
N ARG A 867 1.07 68.16 2.51
CA ARG A 867 -0.12 68.09 1.64
C ARG A 867 -0.89 69.40 1.56
N GLU A 868 -1.11 70.10 2.68
CA GLU A 868 -1.76 71.42 2.67
C GLU A 868 -0.99 72.45 1.83
N GLY A 869 0.36 72.40 1.87
CA GLY A 869 1.24 73.31 1.14
C GLY A 869 1.19 73.24 -0.40
N LYS A 870 0.36 72.38 -1.00
CA LYS A 870 0.19 72.26 -2.47
C LYS A 870 -1.23 72.53 -2.99
N GLY A 871 -2.16 72.93 -2.12
CA GLY A 871 -3.59 73.06 -2.43
C GLY A 871 -4.04 74.28 -3.24
N ARG A 872 -3.22 74.89 -4.12
CA ARG A 872 -3.65 76.06 -4.92
C ARG A 872 -2.88 76.28 -6.23
N ILE A 873 -3.48 75.88 -7.36
CA ILE A 873 -3.51 76.52 -8.70
C ILE A 873 -4.28 75.58 -9.65
N GLN A 874 -5.24 76.11 -10.42
CA GLN A 874 -5.88 75.39 -11.53
C GLN A 874 -5.23 75.80 -12.86
N PRO A 875 -5.01 74.86 -13.81
CA PRO A 875 -4.67 75.20 -15.18
C PRO A 875 -5.93 75.39 -16.06
N SER A 876 -5.93 76.45 -16.88
CA SER A 876 -6.86 76.62 -18.01
C SER A 876 -6.15 76.35 -19.35
N SER A 877 -6.91 76.31 -20.45
CA SER A 877 -6.57 75.57 -21.67
C SER A 877 -5.93 76.38 -22.81
N THR A 878 -5.52 75.65 -23.86
CA THR A 878 -5.15 76.05 -25.25
C THR A 878 -3.69 76.44 -25.56
N GLY A 879 -3.21 76.04 -26.75
CA GLY A 879 -1.89 76.40 -27.32
C GLY A 879 -1.25 75.27 -28.16
N ILE A 880 -1.05 75.49 -29.47
CA ILE A 880 -0.50 74.53 -30.47
C ILE A 880 0.91 75.01 -30.94
N PRO A 881 1.58 74.40 -31.95
CA PRO A 881 2.47 73.21 -31.97
C PRO A 881 3.99 73.54 -32.16
N GLN A 882 4.88 72.53 -32.15
CA GLN A 882 5.76 72.13 -33.31
C GLN A 882 6.94 71.16 -32.94
N HIS A 883 7.52 70.57 -34.00
CA HIS A 883 8.74 69.74 -34.17
C HIS A 883 9.79 69.62 -33.02
N GLY A 884 10.55 68.53 -32.89
CA GLY A 884 10.61 67.27 -33.67
C GLY A 884 12.05 66.74 -33.84
N LEU A 885 12.21 65.44 -34.22
CA LEU A 885 13.50 64.73 -34.50
C LEU A 885 14.45 64.54 -33.28
N ASP A 886 15.37 63.56 -33.22
CA ASP A 886 15.45 62.17 -33.73
C ASP A 886 16.62 61.46 -32.98
N SER A 887 16.57 60.12 -32.86
CA SER A 887 17.71 59.19 -32.67
C SER A 887 18.66 59.30 -31.44
N GLY A 888 19.24 58.17 -31.02
CA GLY A 888 20.48 58.17 -30.21
C GLY A 888 20.62 57.13 -29.08
N SER A 889 20.86 55.87 -29.43
CA SER A 889 21.64 54.83 -28.70
C SER A 889 22.14 55.07 -27.25
N ALA A 890 21.90 54.09 -26.36
CA ALA A 890 22.69 53.88 -25.13
C ALA A 890 24.14 53.45 -25.44
N PRO A 891 25.08 53.55 -24.47
CA PRO A 891 25.47 52.32 -23.77
C PRO A 891 25.91 52.44 -22.27
N LEU A 892 25.62 51.36 -21.53
CA LEU A 892 26.38 50.66 -20.47
C LEU A 892 27.35 51.39 -19.49
N ASN A 893 27.10 51.12 -18.20
CA ASN A 893 28.07 50.86 -17.11
C ASN A 893 29.17 51.90 -16.74
N GLY A 894 28.82 52.76 -15.78
CA GLY A 894 29.36 52.65 -14.40
C GLY A 894 30.77 53.16 -14.07
N GLU A 895 30.85 54.20 -13.23
CA GLU A 895 31.96 54.38 -12.29
C GLU A 895 31.59 55.27 -11.07
N GLU A 896 32.56 55.46 -10.18
CA GLU A 896 32.52 55.78 -8.75
C GLU A 896 31.87 57.11 -8.25
N MET A 897 31.16 56.98 -7.13
CA MET A 897 31.43 57.67 -5.84
C MET A 897 32.10 59.07 -5.87
N LYS A 898 31.34 60.15 -5.57
CA LYS A 898 31.92 61.50 -5.32
C LYS A 898 32.04 61.83 -3.81
N PRO A 899 33.16 62.42 -3.32
CA PRO A 899 33.55 62.26 -1.90
C PRO A 899 32.97 63.28 -0.90
N ALA A 900 32.06 64.17 -1.31
CA ALA A 900 31.66 65.34 -0.53
C ALA A 900 31.01 65.01 0.83
N VAL A 901 30.23 63.92 0.91
CA VAL A 901 29.49 63.52 2.13
C VAL A 901 30.42 62.96 3.23
N TYR A 902 31.66 62.59 2.90
CA TYR A 902 32.59 61.97 3.84
C TYR A 902 33.23 62.99 4.80
N TYR A 903 33.47 64.23 4.34
CA TYR A 903 34.13 65.27 5.13
C TYR A 903 33.27 65.79 6.29
N GLU A 904 31.95 65.95 6.09
CA GLU A 904 31.05 66.43 7.15
C GLU A 904 30.96 65.44 8.33
N ARG A 905 30.94 64.13 8.04
CA ARG A 905 30.96 63.07 9.06
C ARG A 905 32.28 62.99 9.83
N LEU A 906 33.41 63.22 9.17
CA LEU A 906 34.75 63.19 9.78
C LEU A 906 34.99 64.34 10.76
N LYS A 907 34.22 65.43 10.66
CA LYS A 907 34.25 66.59 11.55
C LYS A 907 33.62 66.30 12.91
N ILE A 908 32.52 65.54 12.93
CA ILE A 908 31.75 65.19 14.13
C ILE A 908 32.51 64.17 15.00
N LEU A 909 33.20 63.21 14.39
CA LEU A 909 33.95 62.15 15.09
C LEU A 909 35.31 62.61 15.69
N ARG A 910 35.65 63.91 15.64
CA ARG A 910 36.93 64.45 16.14
C ARG A 910 36.86 65.31 17.40
N GLN A 911 35.68 65.51 17.99
CA GLN A 911 35.51 66.36 19.19
C GLN A 911 35.56 65.61 20.54
N SER A 912 35.90 64.32 20.56
CA SER A 912 36.10 63.54 21.79
C SER A 912 37.45 62.80 21.79
N GLY A 913 38.50 63.48 22.23
CA GLY A 913 39.79 62.88 22.62
C GLY A 913 39.93 62.81 24.16
N PRO A 914 41.16 62.66 24.73
CA PRO A 914 42.46 62.69 24.05
C PRO A 914 43.52 61.66 24.51
N THR A 915 44.73 61.79 23.92
CA THR A 915 46.05 61.18 24.26
C THR A 915 46.31 59.75 23.77
N ARG A 916 47.57 59.32 23.50
CA ARG A 916 48.83 59.99 23.04
C ARG A 916 49.66 58.95 22.21
N PRO A 917 50.71 59.35 21.43
CA PRO A 917 51.03 58.66 20.16
C PRO A 917 52.52 58.30 19.92
N ILE A 918 52.84 57.95 18.64
CA ILE A 918 54.18 57.79 17.99
C ILE A 918 55.01 56.58 18.51
N THR A 919 55.80 55.80 17.75
CA THR A 919 56.43 55.97 16.41
C THR A 919 56.62 54.63 15.66
N SER A 920 57.03 54.69 14.39
CA SER A 920 57.31 53.58 13.46
C SER A 920 58.48 52.65 13.84
N LEU A 921 58.45 51.38 13.38
CA LEU A 921 59.43 50.81 12.42
C LEU A 921 59.16 49.33 12.02
N LEU A 922 59.91 48.87 11.02
CA LEU A 922 59.96 47.56 10.33
C LEU A 922 59.87 46.28 11.20
N SER A 923 59.15 45.24 10.73
CA SER A 923 59.66 43.86 10.46
C SER A 923 58.56 42.76 10.36
N LYS A 924 58.91 41.60 9.78
CA LYS A 924 58.21 40.28 9.87
C LYS A 924 58.79 39.50 11.10
N PRO A 925 58.28 38.32 11.58
CA PRO A 925 57.36 37.34 10.95
C PRO A 925 56.42 36.54 11.91
N SER A 926 55.88 35.41 11.41
CA SER A 926 55.50 34.16 12.14
C SER A 926 54.08 33.99 12.72
N VAL A 927 53.81 32.80 13.28
CA VAL A 927 52.47 32.15 13.35
C VAL A 927 52.26 31.39 14.68
N ALA A 928 51.17 31.71 15.40
CA ALA A 928 50.51 30.95 16.48
C ALA A 928 49.37 31.83 17.06
N SER A 929 48.30 31.38 17.72
CA SER A 929 47.62 30.07 17.83
C SER A 929 46.14 30.35 18.18
N SER A 930 45.21 29.40 17.97
CA SER A 930 43.76 29.62 18.17
C SER A 930 43.11 28.76 19.27
N THR A 931 43.91 28.22 20.19
CA THR A 931 43.47 27.19 21.15
C THR A 931 42.64 27.74 22.32
N ASP A 932 43.02 28.87 22.93
CA ASP A 932 42.49 29.29 24.24
C ASP A 932 40.99 29.66 24.21
N MET A 933 40.49 30.15 23.09
CA MET A 933 39.08 30.51 22.92
C MET A 933 38.15 29.28 22.81
N LEU A 934 38.68 28.09 22.52
CA LEU A 934 37.94 26.83 22.58
C LEU A 934 37.88 26.27 24.01
N GLN A 935 38.98 26.40 24.77
CA GLN A 935 39.07 25.98 26.18
C GLN A 935 37.93 26.61 27.02
N SER A 936 37.71 27.91 26.86
CA SER A 936 36.72 28.69 27.64
C SER A 936 35.26 28.32 27.33
N LYS A 937 34.94 27.85 26.12
CA LYS A 937 33.57 27.39 25.78
C LYS A 937 33.30 25.96 26.23
N LEU A 938 34.34 25.13 26.39
CA LEU A 938 34.23 23.75 26.85
C LEU A 938 34.01 23.62 28.36
N SER A 939 34.45 24.58 29.16
CA SER A 939 34.12 24.64 30.60
C SER A 939 32.66 25.02 30.85
N GLN A 940 32.16 26.08 30.20
CA GLN A 940 30.77 26.54 30.35
C GLN A 940 29.75 25.46 29.93
N LEU A 941 30.07 24.66 28.90
CA LEU A 941 29.24 23.52 28.48
C LEU A 941 29.33 22.28 29.40
N LYS A 942 30.29 22.23 30.34
CA LYS A 942 30.30 21.22 31.42
C LYS A 942 29.42 21.64 32.59
N GLU A 943 29.61 22.86 33.11
CA GLU A 943 28.84 23.38 34.24
C GLU A 943 27.33 23.37 33.94
N SER A 944 26.94 23.76 32.72
CA SER A 944 25.55 23.73 32.23
C SER A 944 24.94 22.32 32.12
N ARG A 945 25.77 21.25 32.17
CA ARG A 945 25.33 19.85 32.09
C ARG A 945 25.32 19.16 33.45
N GLU A 946 26.16 19.58 34.39
CA GLU A 946 26.16 19.06 35.77
C GLU A 946 24.96 19.60 36.57
N SER A 947 24.58 20.87 36.38
CA SER A 947 23.38 21.45 36.99
C SER A 947 22.09 20.74 36.59
N HIS A 948 21.98 20.34 35.32
CA HIS A 948 20.78 19.70 34.78
C HIS A 948 20.60 18.23 35.25
N LEU A 949 21.67 17.59 35.72
CA LEU A 949 21.65 16.22 36.29
C LEU A 949 21.28 16.19 37.79
N GLN A 950 21.34 17.33 38.48
CA GLN A 950 21.01 17.41 39.91
C GLN A 950 19.52 17.53 40.22
N GLN A 951 18.66 17.76 39.22
CA GLN A 951 17.23 18.03 39.41
C GLN A 951 16.32 16.80 39.21
N GLU A 952 16.83 15.67 38.71
CA GLU A 952 16.06 14.43 38.49
C GLU A 952 16.28 13.35 39.58
N GLN A 953 17.11 13.61 40.61
CA GLN A 953 17.39 12.64 41.70
C GLN A 953 16.55 12.84 42.97
N SER A 954 15.29 13.29 42.84
CA SER A 954 14.41 13.52 43.99
C SER A 954 13.04 12.85 43.90
N HIS A 955 12.98 11.53 43.66
CA HIS A 955 11.94 10.64 44.23
C HIS A 955 12.34 9.15 44.12
N SER A 956 12.52 8.49 45.27
CA SER A 956 12.55 7.02 45.37
C SER A 956 12.33 6.56 46.82
N PRO A 957 11.78 5.35 47.05
CA PRO A 957 11.85 4.67 48.34
C PRO A 957 12.62 3.34 48.26
N THR A 958 13.72 3.24 49.02
CA THR A 958 14.23 2.02 49.71
C THR A 958 14.20 0.67 48.95
N ARG A 959 15.31 -0.04 48.68
CA ARG A 959 16.56 -0.33 49.43
C ARG A 959 17.54 -1.10 48.48
N SER A 960 18.81 -1.42 48.77
CA SER A 960 19.70 -1.25 49.95
C SER A 960 21.19 -1.35 49.53
N SER A 961 22.11 -1.14 50.47
CA SER A 961 23.58 -1.31 50.40
C SER A 961 24.03 -2.80 50.44
N SER A 962 25.27 -3.23 50.19
CA SER A 962 26.62 -2.61 50.04
C SER A 962 27.58 -3.58 49.28
N PRO A 963 28.91 -3.38 49.21
CA PRO A 963 29.70 -2.21 48.76
C PRO A 963 30.54 -2.52 47.48
N SER A 964 31.10 -1.48 46.84
CA SER A 964 31.97 -1.63 45.66
C SER A 964 33.43 -2.02 46.00
N ALA A 965 34.03 -2.93 45.22
CA ALA A 965 35.43 -3.34 45.37
C ALA A 965 36.41 -2.42 44.61
N ASN A 966 37.61 -2.23 45.16
CA ASN A 966 38.61 -1.29 44.64
C ASN A 966 39.28 -1.74 43.32
N LEU A 967 39.44 -0.79 42.40
CA LEU A 967 39.98 -0.99 41.05
C LEU A 967 41.45 -1.44 41.04
N ASP A 968 42.27 -1.00 42.01
CA ASP A 968 43.70 -1.33 42.05
C ASP A 968 43.99 -2.78 42.46
N ASP A 969 43.08 -3.43 43.20
CA ASP A 969 43.20 -4.85 43.51
C ASP A 969 42.95 -5.70 42.25
N LEU A 970 42.07 -5.24 41.36
CA LEU A 970 41.86 -5.85 40.05
C LEU A 970 43.11 -5.71 39.15
N LYS A 971 43.77 -4.54 39.16
CA LYS A 971 45.07 -4.33 38.48
C LYS A 971 46.16 -5.28 39.01
N LYS A 972 46.36 -5.34 40.33
CA LYS A 972 47.35 -6.25 40.95
C LYS A 972 47.07 -7.72 40.65
N ARG A 973 45.80 -8.11 40.52
CA ARG A 973 45.39 -9.46 40.11
C ARG A 973 45.69 -9.72 38.62
N LEU A 974 45.53 -8.72 37.75
CA LEU A 974 45.82 -8.80 36.32
C LEU A 974 47.34 -8.96 36.04
N GLU A 975 48.20 -8.24 36.75
CA GLU A 975 49.66 -8.40 36.61
C GLU A 975 50.15 -9.77 37.07
N ARG A 976 49.63 -10.32 38.18
CA ARG A 976 49.95 -11.69 38.62
C ARG A 976 49.54 -12.76 37.60
N ILE A 977 48.50 -12.51 36.81
CA ILE A 977 48.10 -13.41 35.70
C ILE A 977 49.06 -13.26 34.52
N LYS A 978 49.47 -12.01 34.19
CA LYS A 978 50.42 -11.73 33.10
C LYS A 978 51.80 -12.32 33.38
N SER A 979 52.24 -12.31 34.64
CA SER A 979 53.50 -12.92 35.11
C SER A 979 53.51 -14.46 35.16
N LYS A 980 52.43 -15.14 34.77
CA LYS A 980 52.33 -16.62 34.71
C LYS A 980 52.15 -17.15 33.28
N ARG A 981 52.63 -16.41 32.28
CA ARG A 981 52.72 -16.82 30.85
C ARG A 981 54.06 -16.43 30.22
N GLN A 982 55.13 -16.58 30.98
CA GLN A 982 56.48 -16.89 30.50
C GLN A 982 56.85 -18.26 31.05
#